data_AF-A0AAD9JKN9-F1
#
_entry.id   AF-A0AAD9JKN9-F1
#
_cell.length_a   1.000
_cell.length_b   1.000
_cell.length_c   1.000
_cell.angle_alpha   90.00
_cell.angle_beta   90.00
_cell.angle_gamma   90.00
#
_symmetry.space_group_name_H-M   'P 1'
#
loop_
_entity.id
_entity.type
_entity.pdbx_description
1 polymer ?
#
loop_
_entity_poly.entity_id
_entity_poly.type
_entity_poly.pdbx_seq_one_letter_code
_entity_poly.pdbx_strand_id
1 'polypeptide(L)'
;MAISKVESGEMLARFLFLLLVGIVLVIIMSYVIVDTKTLNRYEIDEKDERSNNHISTVTDNDVTFRLPPGGGTDSSNGGIGKDTNPDSNTSDVVIRSRISKGNTGVFGEGYISTSDGVISRPKINTDNVDSVDKTVLAMSVDRDLNNANVSNKIILFWNNFFRSVDYGVGTGSDALRQANCPVYQCTITRNKSELNRADAVFIHSFGLTPAYLPRRFSQDQIFVFFLYESPMKAGGPRSKLSALDDAFNLTFTYLEHPDTDIYGSIGHSVRKPQSSPMAVPSPERLRAKPKLVLWIVSNCWPQSVRNLYYKELLKYVPVDVYGACGNLSCTSSLPGIKCIRNLSASYMFYLAFENGFCQGYYSEKAFHPLVHNMVPITLGGANYTKYLPPNSFIDVRDFGSVKELADRLLYLRENINEYRKYFLWKEFYQIRSNRTQAVDREVWKRYQILEQGNMANSTYKKNVGAVKSGEDLTYKSEENNHQTGAHSSYKRILFWNSFADKDDFGIGIGSEALKEMNCSINQCTFTTDKSELEAADAVFIHGFGLHRDDLPERKNREQIFVFFMYESPSLAGRSNGKLSTLDDVFNLTFTYLDHPDTDIFAPLGRAVKRITPKPVAIPTSTALESKSKLVLWIVSNCWPHSIRMEYGMELQKYVPVDVYGECGNYSCPPGLQNIQCMANLSNSYMFYLAFENSHCQDYYTEKVLNPLHLKLVPITLGGTNYTKYLPPNSFIDIREFSSVEDLAKMLLFLKKEVIQYRRYFLWRQFFEIKNTRPEGFCKLCEILHTPNYPYKSHFHIDKYWDSDKLCLNRTQQLKVYKLR
;
A
#
# COMPACT_ATOMS: atom_id res chain seq x y z
N MET A 1 22.54 -7.82 74.00
CA MET A 1 21.14 -8.26 74.15
C MET A 1 20.15 -7.40 73.32
N ALA A 2 20.54 -6.90 72.14
CA ALA A 2 19.67 -6.04 71.30
C ALA A 2 19.77 -6.33 69.78
N ILE A 3 20.31 -7.48 69.37
CA ILE A 3 20.43 -7.84 67.94
C ILE A 3 19.59 -9.08 67.57
N SER A 4 19.09 -9.86 68.54
CA SER A 4 18.27 -11.06 68.23
C SER A 4 16.74 -10.82 68.24
N LYS A 5 16.27 -9.57 68.28
CA LYS A 5 14.82 -9.25 68.31
C LYS A 5 14.28 -8.60 67.03
N VAL A 6 15.14 -8.23 66.07
CA VAL A 6 14.72 -7.58 64.82
C VAL A 6 14.45 -8.59 63.71
N GLU A 7 15.20 -9.70 63.64
CA GLU A 7 15.02 -10.74 62.59
C GLU A 7 13.77 -11.61 62.76
N SER A 8 13.24 -11.74 63.99
CA SER A 8 11.98 -12.50 64.19
C SER A 8 10.74 -11.68 63.81
N GLY A 9 10.81 -10.35 63.83
CA GLY A 9 9.71 -9.47 63.48
C GLY A 9 9.43 -9.41 61.98
N GLU A 10 10.48 -9.32 61.14
CA GLU A 10 10.33 -9.32 59.68
C GLU A 10 9.84 -10.66 59.14
N MET A 11 10.31 -11.77 59.72
CA MET A 11 9.88 -13.09 59.28
C MET A 11 8.40 -13.34 59.63
N LEU A 12 7.97 -12.89 60.82
CA LEU A 12 6.57 -12.94 61.23
C LEU A 12 5.68 -12.02 60.38
N ALA A 13 6.17 -10.83 60.02
CA ALA A 13 5.45 -9.91 59.13
C ALA A 13 5.29 -10.47 57.71
N ARG A 14 6.32 -11.12 57.15
CA ARG A 14 6.23 -11.80 55.84
C ARG A 14 5.29 -13.00 55.88
N PHE A 15 5.30 -13.76 56.98
CA PHE A 15 4.40 -14.89 57.15
C PHE A 15 2.94 -14.45 57.31
N LEU A 16 2.68 -13.39 58.09
CA LEU A 16 1.36 -12.79 58.25
C LEU A 16 0.85 -12.16 56.93
N PHE A 17 1.73 -11.54 56.14
CA PHE A 17 1.39 -11.00 54.82
C PHE A 17 0.98 -12.11 53.84
N LEU A 18 1.74 -13.21 53.78
CA LEU A 18 1.39 -14.36 52.94
C LEU A 18 0.10 -15.04 53.40
N LEU A 19 -0.16 -15.10 54.72
CA LEU A 19 -1.40 -15.62 55.27
C LEU A 19 -2.60 -14.72 54.89
N LEU A 20 -2.43 -13.40 54.95
CA LEU A 20 -3.45 -12.42 54.53
C LEU A 20 -3.74 -12.51 53.02
N VAL A 21 -2.71 -12.65 52.18
CA VAL A 21 -2.87 -12.86 50.73
C VAL A 21 -3.60 -14.17 50.44
N GLY A 22 -3.28 -15.25 51.16
CA GLY A 22 -3.99 -16.52 51.07
C GLY A 22 -5.46 -16.41 51.47
N ILE A 23 -5.77 -15.71 52.57
CA ILE A 23 -7.15 -15.49 53.03
C ILE A 23 -7.93 -14.64 52.02
N VAL A 24 -7.33 -13.58 51.46
CA VAL A 24 -7.94 -12.75 50.42
C VAL A 24 -8.23 -13.56 49.16
N LEU A 25 -7.31 -14.43 48.73
CA LEU A 25 -7.53 -15.31 47.58
C LEU A 25 -8.65 -16.34 47.83
N VAL A 26 -8.76 -16.88 49.05
CA VAL A 26 -9.86 -17.77 49.43
C VAL A 26 -11.20 -17.01 49.50
N ILE A 27 -11.21 -15.77 49.99
CA ILE A 27 -12.41 -14.91 49.98
C ILE A 27 -12.83 -14.58 48.54
N ILE A 28 -11.90 -14.23 47.65
CA ILE A 28 -12.18 -13.97 46.23
C ILE A 28 -12.73 -15.23 45.56
N MET A 29 -12.12 -16.39 45.79
CA MET A 29 -12.62 -17.68 45.27
C MET A 29 -14.00 -18.03 45.84
N SER A 30 -14.28 -17.68 47.09
CA SER A 30 -15.59 -17.87 47.71
C SER A 30 -16.66 -16.95 47.11
N TYR A 31 -16.31 -15.70 46.76
CA TYR A 31 -17.21 -14.77 46.07
C TYR A 31 -17.53 -15.22 44.63
N VAL A 32 -16.55 -15.79 43.92
CA VAL A 32 -16.76 -16.35 42.56
C VAL A 32 -17.65 -17.61 42.57
N ILE A 33 -17.62 -18.39 43.66
CA ILE A 33 -18.49 -19.57 43.82
C ILE A 33 -19.91 -19.19 44.29
N VAL A 34 -20.09 -18.03 44.94
CA VAL A 34 -21.42 -17.52 45.33
C VAL A 34 -22.16 -16.91 44.13
N ASP A 35 -21.46 -16.31 43.16
CA ASP A 35 -22.10 -15.66 42.01
C ASP A 35 -22.64 -16.66 40.95
N THR A 36 -22.13 -17.89 40.94
CA THR A 36 -22.67 -18.98 40.11
C THR A 36 -23.95 -19.62 40.69
N LYS A 37 -24.32 -19.29 41.94
CA LYS A 37 -25.58 -19.76 42.57
C LYS A 37 -26.74 -18.77 42.47
N THR A 38 -26.52 -17.53 42.01
CA THR A 38 -27.56 -16.50 41.90
C THR A 38 -28.17 -16.36 40.50
N LEU A 39 -27.69 -17.13 39.51
CA LEU A 39 -28.22 -17.15 38.14
C LEU A 39 -29.16 -18.32 37.81
N ASN A 40 -29.42 -19.21 38.78
CA ASN A 40 -30.42 -20.29 38.65
C ASN A 40 -31.60 -20.04 39.58
N ARG A 41 -32.50 -19.14 39.20
CA ARG A 41 -33.89 -19.06 39.69
C ARG A 41 -34.73 -18.14 38.79
N TYR A 42 -35.05 -18.63 37.60
CA TYR A 42 -36.32 -18.40 36.91
C TYR A 42 -36.60 -19.64 36.04
N GLU A 43 -37.04 -20.69 36.73
CA GLU A 43 -38.04 -21.69 36.31
C GLU A 43 -39.26 -20.97 35.66
N ILE A 44 -40.04 -21.43 34.68
CA ILE A 44 -40.67 -22.71 34.25
C ILE A 44 -41.26 -22.36 32.83
N ASP A 45 -41.26 -23.20 31.78
CA ASP A 45 -42.09 -24.41 31.67
C ASP A 45 -41.59 -25.34 30.57
N GLU A 46 -41.52 -26.62 30.93
CA GLU A 46 -41.24 -27.78 30.09
C GLU A 46 -42.48 -28.21 29.29
N LYS A 47 -42.23 -28.89 28.16
CA LYS A 47 -42.82 -30.20 27.81
C LYS A 47 -42.07 -30.74 26.60
N ASP A 48 -41.11 -31.65 26.83
CA ASP A 48 -41.24 -33.12 26.79
C ASP A 48 -41.39 -33.65 25.34
N GLU A 49 -40.67 -34.66 24.83
CA GLU A 49 -40.14 -35.86 25.48
C GLU A 49 -39.09 -36.54 24.55
N ARG A 50 -38.07 -37.17 25.17
CA ARG A 50 -37.45 -38.49 24.84
C ARG A 50 -36.69 -38.67 23.50
N SER A 51 -35.55 -39.36 23.42
CA SER A 51 -34.81 -40.21 24.37
C SER A 51 -33.49 -40.71 23.76
N ASN A 52 -32.51 -40.95 24.63
CA ASN A 52 -31.41 -41.94 24.62
C ASN A 52 -30.21 -41.71 23.67
N ASN A 53 -29.04 -41.32 24.19
CA ASN A 53 -28.02 -42.14 24.89
C ASN A 53 -27.43 -43.29 24.05
N HIS A 54 -26.18 -43.17 23.62
CA HIS A 54 -25.08 -43.89 24.29
C HIS A 54 -23.69 -43.50 23.74
N ILE A 55 -22.76 -43.36 24.69
CA ILE A 55 -21.31 -43.25 24.57
C ILE A 55 -20.70 -44.62 24.20
N SER A 56 -19.71 -44.65 23.30
CA SER A 56 -18.48 -45.46 23.50
C SER A 56 -17.42 -45.18 22.42
N THR A 57 -16.27 -44.76 22.90
CA THR A 57 -14.92 -44.83 22.32
C THR A 57 -14.54 -46.27 21.90
N VAL A 58 -13.69 -46.43 20.86
CA VAL A 58 -12.44 -47.22 20.85
C VAL A 58 -11.78 -47.19 19.45
N THR A 59 -10.46 -47.25 19.50
CA THR A 59 -9.38 -47.09 18.52
C THR A 59 -9.15 -48.25 17.53
N ASP A 60 -8.56 -47.89 16.38
CA ASP A 60 -7.57 -48.57 15.51
C ASP A 60 -7.46 -50.11 15.42
N ASN A 61 -7.54 -50.65 14.19
CA ASN A 61 -6.38 -51.15 13.41
C ASN A 61 -6.80 -51.92 12.13
N ASP A 62 -6.06 -51.66 11.03
CA ASP A 62 -5.56 -52.60 9.99
C ASP A 62 -6.53 -53.53 9.20
N VAL A 63 -6.38 -53.88 7.91
CA VAL A 63 -5.42 -53.62 6.83
C VAL A 63 -6.00 -54.25 5.52
N THR A 64 -5.85 -53.54 4.39
CA THR A 64 -5.72 -54.00 2.98
C THR A 64 -6.84 -54.59 2.07
N PHE A 65 -6.83 -54.03 0.85
CA PHE A 65 -6.99 -54.59 -0.51
C PHE A 65 -8.28 -55.31 -0.96
N ARG A 66 -8.97 -54.72 -1.95
CA ARG A 66 -9.14 -55.21 -3.35
C ARG A 66 -10.22 -54.43 -4.13
N LEU A 67 -9.90 -54.02 -5.37
CA LEU A 67 -10.84 -53.83 -6.51
C LEU A 67 -11.33 -55.22 -7.00
N PRO A 68 -12.29 -55.42 -7.95
CA PRO A 68 -13.10 -54.54 -8.82
C PRO A 68 -14.61 -55.00 -8.78
N PRO A 69 -15.51 -55.03 -9.82
CA PRO A 69 -15.31 -55.35 -11.26
C PRO A 69 -16.00 -54.40 -12.28
N GLY A 70 -15.54 -54.52 -13.54
CA GLY A 70 -16.23 -54.06 -14.75
C GLY A 70 -16.60 -55.23 -15.69
N GLY A 71 -17.21 -54.88 -16.82
CA GLY A 71 -17.57 -55.73 -17.99
C GLY A 71 -18.87 -55.20 -18.62
N GLY A 72 -19.01 -54.78 -19.89
CA GLY A 72 -18.67 -55.44 -21.18
C GLY A 72 -19.81 -56.42 -21.55
N THR A 73 -20.46 -56.50 -22.71
CA THR A 73 -20.17 -56.16 -24.13
C THR A 73 -21.46 -56.17 -25.00
N ASP A 74 -21.32 -55.79 -26.29
CA ASP A 74 -21.98 -56.33 -27.51
C ASP A 74 -23.16 -55.65 -28.27
N SER A 75 -22.78 -54.98 -29.39
CA SER A 75 -23.06 -55.22 -30.84
C SER A 75 -24.46 -55.49 -31.47
N SER A 76 -24.78 -54.60 -32.44
CA SER A 76 -25.22 -54.84 -33.85
C SER A 76 -26.69 -54.72 -34.32
N ASN A 77 -26.80 -53.98 -35.45
CA ASN A 77 -27.74 -54.02 -36.59
C ASN A 77 -29.18 -53.45 -36.56
N GLY A 78 -29.46 -52.57 -37.56
CA GLY A 78 -30.73 -52.62 -38.32
C GLY A 78 -31.50 -51.32 -38.62
N GLY A 79 -31.08 -50.56 -39.65
CA GLY A 79 -31.92 -50.08 -40.78
C GLY A 79 -33.22 -49.24 -40.63
N ILE A 80 -33.15 -48.03 -41.23
CA ILE A 80 -34.13 -47.35 -42.11
C ILE A 80 -35.39 -46.68 -41.50
N GLY A 81 -35.51 -45.36 -41.69
CA GLY A 81 -36.75 -44.76 -42.24
C GLY A 81 -37.35 -43.50 -41.58
N LYS A 82 -36.88 -42.32 -42.06
CA LYS A 82 -37.62 -41.06 -42.33
C LYS A 82 -38.30 -40.22 -41.22
N ASP A 83 -37.86 -38.95 -41.25
CA ASP A 83 -38.63 -37.70 -41.21
C ASP A 83 -39.61 -37.43 -40.05
N THR A 84 -39.18 -36.60 -39.10
CA THR A 84 -39.62 -35.19 -38.89
C THR A 84 -39.19 -34.71 -37.50
N ASN A 85 -38.74 -33.46 -37.41
CA ASN A 85 -38.27 -32.75 -36.21
C ASN A 85 -38.94 -31.37 -36.21
N PRO A 86 -38.99 -30.59 -35.11
CA PRO A 86 -39.07 -30.90 -33.68
C PRO A 86 -40.35 -30.29 -33.04
N ASP A 87 -40.65 -30.64 -31.80
CA ASP A 87 -40.77 -29.68 -30.68
C ASP A 87 -41.40 -30.35 -29.45
N SER A 88 -40.59 -30.49 -28.42
CA SER A 88 -40.94 -31.04 -27.12
C SER A 88 -41.64 -30.00 -26.26
N ASN A 89 -42.89 -30.28 -25.93
CA ASN A 89 -43.54 -29.81 -24.71
C ASN A 89 -43.01 -30.61 -23.52
N THR A 90 -42.58 -29.95 -22.45
CA THR A 90 -42.81 -30.46 -21.09
C THR A 90 -43.17 -29.30 -20.16
N SER A 91 -44.41 -29.36 -19.74
CA SER A 91 -45.04 -28.69 -18.62
C SER A 91 -44.46 -29.17 -17.28
N ASP A 92 -44.02 -28.20 -16.47
CA ASP A 92 -44.05 -28.25 -15.01
C ASP A 92 -45.51 -28.29 -14.50
N VAL A 93 -45.70 -28.88 -13.30
CA VAL A 93 -46.74 -28.65 -12.26
C VAL A 93 -46.93 -29.98 -11.48
N VAL A 94 -46.88 -30.09 -10.14
CA VAL A 94 -46.77 -29.11 -9.05
C VAL A 94 -46.68 -29.80 -7.66
N ILE A 95 -46.35 -29.00 -6.62
CA ILE A 95 -46.64 -29.16 -5.15
C ILE A 95 -45.64 -30.00 -4.33
N ARG A 96 -45.11 -29.59 -3.15
CA ARG A 96 -45.18 -28.37 -2.33
C ARG A 96 -44.10 -28.42 -1.21
N SER A 97 -43.57 -27.23 -0.91
CA SER A 97 -43.28 -26.63 0.42
C SER A 97 -42.47 -27.38 1.49
N ARG A 98 -41.45 -26.70 2.06
CA ARG A 98 -41.57 -25.88 3.30
C ARG A 98 -40.26 -25.20 3.74
N ILE A 99 -40.41 -23.97 4.27
CA ILE A 99 -39.59 -23.26 5.31
C ILE A 99 -38.24 -22.66 4.82
N SER A 100 -37.81 -21.42 5.10
CA SER A 100 -38.40 -20.20 5.70
C SER A 100 -37.53 -19.00 5.33
N LYS A 101 -38.14 -17.91 4.85
CA LYS A 101 -37.53 -16.57 4.79
C LYS A 101 -37.84 -15.81 6.08
N GLY A 102 -36.82 -15.24 6.69
CA GLY A 102 -36.94 -14.04 7.53
C GLY A 102 -36.71 -12.80 6.65
N ASN A 103 -37.68 -11.89 6.73
CA ASN A 103 -37.76 -10.47 6.34
C ASN A 103 -36.48 -9.80 5.82
N THR A 104 -36.53 -9.07 4.71
CA THR A 104 -37.17 -7.74 4.66
C THR A 104 -37.89 -7.46 3.32
N GLY A 105 -39.06 -6.82 3.40
CA GLY A 105 -39.79 -6.35 2.22
C GLY A 105 -40.79 -5.24 2.56
N VAL A 106 -40.56 -4.08 1.94
CA VAL A 106 -41.48 -3.22 1.19
C VAL A 106 -42.74 -2.65 1.87
N PHE A 107 -42.87 -1.34 1.67
CA PHE A 107 -43.98 -0.42 1.97
C PHE A 107 -45.31 -0.79 1.28
N GLY A 108 -46.43 -0.50 1.95
CA GLY A 108 -47.75 -0.34 1.36
C GLY A 108 -48.29 1.07 1.67
N GLU A 109 -48.89 1.71 0.67
CA GLU A 109 -49.54 3.02 0.78
C GLU A 109 -50.96 2.93 1.40
N GLY A 110 -51.35 3.98 2.12
CA GLY A 110 -52.72 4.24 2.59
C GLY A 110 -52.98 5.75 2.72
N TYR A 111 -54.03 6.22 2.05
CA TYR A 111 -54.54 7.60 1.94
C TYR A 111 -55.08 8.19 3.26
N ILE A 112 -54.83 9.49 3.54
CA ILE A 112 -55.77 10.44 4.21
C ILE A 112 -55.51 11.88 3.73
N SER A 113 -56.59 12.60 3.37
CA SER A 113 -56.67 14.01 2.98
C SER A 113 -56.81 14.97 4.18
N THR A 114 -56.33 16.21 4.07
CA THR A 114 -57.11 17.46 4.30
C THR A 114 -56.33 18.71 3.88
N SER A 115 -57.12 19.73 3.53
CA SER A 115 -56.85 20.97 2.82
C SER A 115 -56.39 22.15 3.70
N ASP A 116 -56.04 23.22 2.97
CA ASP A 116 -55.95 24.64 3.35
C ASP A 116 -54.58 25.19 3.78
N GLY A 117 -54.08 26.09 2.94
CA GLY A 117 -52.72 26.60 2.98
C GLY A 117 -52.63 28.11 3.20
N VAL A 118 -51.43 28.55 3.59
CA VAL A 118 -50.88 29.88 3.30
C VAL A 118 -49.36 29.78 3.07
N ILE A 119 -49.00 29.99 1.83
CA ILE A 119 -47.79 30.56 1.20
C ILE A 119 -46.61 30.95 2.12
N SER A 120 -45.45 30.27 1.99
CA SER A 120 -44.19 30.88 1.50
C SER A 120 -42.96 29.94 1.56
N ARG A 121 -42.18 29.99 0.47
CA ARG A 121 -40.85 29.40 0.16
C ARG A 121 -40.82 27.93 -0.34
N PRO A 122 -40.16 27.66 -1.49
CA PRO A 122 -40.35 26.41 -2.23
C PRO A 122 -39.56 25.27 -1.61
N LYS A 123 -40.27 24.28 -1.06
CA LYS A 123 -39.78 22.90 -0.95
C LYS A 123 -39.92 22.24 -2.31
N ILE A 124 -38.80 21.85 -2.92
CA ILE A 124 -38.80 20.95 -4.07
C ILE A 124 -39.10 19.54 -3.57
N ASN A 125 -40.07 18.91 -4.23
CA ASN A 125 -40.62 17.60 -3.95
C ASN A 125 -39.57 16.51 -4.20
N THR A 126 -39.32 15.69 -3.19
CA THR A 126 -38.52 14.46 -3.28
C THR A 126 -39.44 13.31 -3.67
N ASP A 127 -39.63 13.11 -4.97
CA ASP A 127 -40.06 11.85 -5.56
C ASP A 127 -39.43 11.78 -6.96
N ASN A 128 -38.72 10.67 -7.26
CA ASN A 128 -37.74 10.46 -8.33
C ASN A 128 -36.34 11.06 -8.13
N VAL A 129 -35.54 10.45 -7.24
CA VAL A 129 -34.07 10.42 -7.40
C VAL A 129 -33.57 9.00 -7.15
N ASP A 130 -34.04 8.04 -7.96
CA ASP A 130 -33.20 6.89 -8.29
C ASP A 130 -32.48 7.22 -9.60
N SER A 131 -31.16 7.36 -9.51
CA SER A 131 -30.25 7.61 -10.63
C SER A 131 -30.65 8.77 -11.54
N VAL A 132 -30.38 10.01 -11.10
CA VAL A 132 -29.97 11.02 -12.09
C VAL A 132 -28.66 10.51 -12.68
N ASP A 133 -28.79 9.87 -13.82
CA ASP A 133 -27.72 9.43 -14.67
C ASP A 133 -26.74 10.61 -14.84
N LYS A 134 -25.53 10.51 -14.28
CA LYS A 134 -24.47 11.54 -14.43
C LYS A 134 -24.20 11.84 -15.91
N THR A 135 -24.60 10.94 -16.80
CA THR A 135 -24.60 11.10 -18.26
C THR A 135 -25.58 12.17 -18.73
N VAL A 136 -26.76 12.31 -18.12
CA VAL A 136 -27.79 13.30 -18.52
C VAL A 136 -27.42 14.71 -18.05
N LEU A 137 -26.79 14.86 -16.88
CA LEU A 137 -26.27 16.16 -16.40
C LEU A 137 -25.09 16.65 -17.26
N ALA A 138 -24.21 15.74 -17.72
CA ALA A 138 -23.14 16.07 -18.65
C ALA A 138 -23.70 16.47 -20.04
N MET A 139 -24.73 15.76 -20.52
CA MET A 139 -25.39 16.06 -21.80
C MET A 139 -26.19 17.37 -21.81
N SER A 140 -26.69 17.86 -20.66
CA SER A 140 -27.33 19.19 -20.58
C SER A 140 -26.31 20.32 -20.54
N VAL A 141 -25.19 20.14 -19.83
CA VAL A 141 -24.08 21.12 -19.77
C VAL A 141 -23.41 21.29 -21.14
N ASP A 142 -23.27 20.20 -21.92
CA ASP A 142 -22.69 20.22 -23.27
C ASP A 142 -23.51 21.02 -24.29
N ARG A 143 -24.84 21.14 -24.09
CA ARG A 143 -25.73 21.85 -25.02
C ARG A 143 -25.77 23.36 -24.78
N ASP A 144 -25.63 23.79 -23.52
CA ASP A 144 -25.62 25.21 -23.14
C ASP A 144 -24.28 25.90 -23.45
N LEU A 145 -23.16 25.19 -23.34
CA LEU A 145 -21.83 25.73 -23.67
C LEU A 145 -21.60 25.92 -25.17
N ASN A 146 -22.28 25.16 -26.03
CA ASN A 146 -22.17 25.32 -27.49
C ASN A 146 -22.98 26.51 -28.03
N ASN A 147 -23.94 27.04 -27.25
CA ASN A 147 -24.72 28.24 -27.59
C ASN A 147 -24.18 29.53 -26.95
N ALA A 148 -23.28 29.42 -25.96
CA ALA A 148 -22.60 30.56 -25.36
C ALA A 148 -21.38 30.98 -26.21
N ASN A 149 -21.10 32.28 -26.29
CA ASN A 149 -19.87 32.80 -26.88
C ASN A 149 -18.67 32.49 -25.95
N VAL A 150 -18.27 31.23 -25.87
CA VAL A 150 -17.23 30.74 -24.96
C VAL A 150 -15.87 31.28 -25.43
N SER A 151 -15.22 32.06 -24.57
CA SER A 151 -13.87 32.58 -24.83
C SER A 151 -12.90 31.42 -25.07
N ASN A 152 -12.13 31.45 -26.15
CA ASN A 152 -11.15 30.40 -26.45
C ASN A 152 -10.06 30.35 -25.36
N LYS A 153 -9.85 29.17 -24.77
CA LYS A 153 -8.91 28.94 -23.67
C LYS A 153 -7.57 28.38 -24.15
N ILE A 154 -6.47 28.63 -23.45
CA ILE A 154 -5.14 28.11 -23.80
C ILE A 154 -4.73 27.03 -22.81
N ILE A 155 -4.43 25.83 -23.33
CA ILE A 155 -3.89 24.71 -22.56
C ILE A 155 -2.42 24.53 -22.93
N LEU A 156 -1.52 24.70 -21.97
CA LEU A 156 -0.08 24.53 -22.16
C LEU A 156 0.39 23.16 -21.65
N PHE A 157 1.01 22.37 -22.52
CA PHE A 157 1.75 21.17 -22.12
C PHE A 157 3.18 21.55 -21.74
N TRP A 158 3.47 21.55 -20.44
CA TRP A 158 4.72 22.07 -19.89
C TRP A 158 5.95 21.19 -20.18
N ASN A 159 5.79 19.88 -20.06
CA ASN A 159 6.83 18.88 -20.26
C ASN A 159 6.29 17.68 -21.05
N ASN A 160 7.14 16.72 -21.40
CA ASN A 160 6.71 15.55 -22.16
C ASN A 160 6.05 14.50 -21.26
N PHE A 161 4.97 13.90 -21.75
CA PHE A 161 4.45 12.65 -21.20
C PHE A 161 5.29 11.48 -21.70
N PHE A 162 6.33 11.13 -20.94
CA PHE A 162 7.40 10.21 -21.37
C PHE A 162 8.02 10.65 -22.71
N ARG A 163 7.71 9.93 -23.80
CA ARG A 163 8.17 10.26 -25.17
C ARG A 163 7.10 11.01 -25.99
N SER A 164 5.87 11.11 -25.48
CA SER A 164 4.80 11.85 -26.12
C SER A 164 4.93 13.32 -25.78
N VAL A 165 4.91 14.13 -26.83
CA VAL A 165 4.98 15.58 -26.77
C VAL A 165 3.60 16.22 -26.67
N ASP A 166 2.58 15.50 -27.10
CA ASP A 166 1.20 15.94 -27.35
C ASP A 166 0.18 15.20 -26.48
N TYR A 167 0.66 14.42 -25.50
CA TYR A 167 -0.13 13.65 -24.54
C TYR A 167 -1.15 12.69 -25.20
N GLY A 168 -0.98 12.41 -26.49
CA GLY A 168 -1.87 11.58 -27.30
C GLY A 168 -3.15 12.28 -27.80
N VAL A 169 -3.34 13.58 -27.55
CA VAL A 169 -4.51 14.34 -28.03
C VAL A 169 -4.19 15.28 -29.20
N GLY A 170 -2.91 15.66 -29.36
CA GLY A 170 -2.46 16.61 -30.38
C GLY A 170 -2.28 18.03 -29.84
N THR A 171 -1.92 18.96 -30.73
CA THR A 171 -1.74 20.39 -30.42
C THR A 171 -2.50 21.25 -31.44
N GLY A 172 -2.77 22.51 -31.10
CA GLY A 172 -3.53 23.46 -31.92
C GLY A 172 -5.00 23.58 -31.45
N SER A 173 -5.77 24.40 -32.16
CA SER A 173 -7.19 24.68 -31.87
C SER A 173 -8.13 23.55 -32.30
N ASP A 174 -7.67 22.67 -33.19
CA ASP A 174 -8.51 21.58 -33.71
C ASP A 174 -8.30 20.24 -32.99
N ALA A 175 -7.32 20.16 -32.08
CA ALA A 175 -6.96 18.91 -31.40
C ALA A 175 -8.14 18.28 -30.66
N LEU A 176 -8.85 19.06 -29.84
CA LEU A 176 -10.03 18.59 -29.12
C LEU A 176 -11.21 18.29 -30.04
N ARG A 177 -11.36 19.05 -31.13
CA ARG A 177 -12.40 18.78 -32.14
C ARG A 177 -12.16 17.45 -32.84
N GLN A 178 -10.90 17.17 -33.21
CA GLN A 178 -10.50 15.89 -33.81
C GLN A 178 -10.64 14.71 -32.84
N ALA A 179 -10.52 14.98 -31.54
CA ALA A 179 -10.81 14.02 -30.47
C ALA A 179 -12.31 13.84 -30.18
N ASN A 180 -13.20 14.51 -30.93
CA ASN A 180 -14.66 14.53 -30.73
C ASN A 180 -15.07 14.99 -29.31
N CYS A 181 -14.34 15.92 -28.72
CA CYS A 181 -14.76 16.54 -27.46
C CYS A 181 -16.00 17.42 -27.68
N PRO A 182 -17.01 17.35 -26.79
CA PRO A 182 -18.24 18.14 -26.93
C PRO A 182 -18.01 19.65 -26.78
N VAL A 183 -16.97 20.03 -26.01
CA VAL A 183 -16.45 21.39 -25.87
C VAL A 183 -15.00 21.36 -26.34
N TYR A 184 -14.68 22.18 -27.34
CA TYR A 184 -13.40 22.14 -28.04
C TYR A 184 -12.78 23.53 -28.26
N GLN A 185 -13.37 24.59 -27.72
CA GLN A 185 -12.89 25.98 -27.82
C GLN A 185 -11.63 26.22 -26.95
N CYS A 186 -10.60 25.39 -27.16
CA CYS A 186 -9.31 25.48 -26.51
C CYS A 186 -8.19 25.34 -27.54
N THR A 187 -7.14 26.15 -27.41
CA THR A 187 -5.87 26.00 -28.12
C THR A 187 -4.87 25.25 -27.25
N ILE A 188 -4.48 24.05 -27.67
CA ILE A 188 -3.41 23.29 -27.00
C ILE A 188 -2.05 23.72 -27.58
N THR A 189 -1.11 24.11 -26.72
CA THR A 189 0.22 24.56 -27.14
C THR A 189 1.33 23.92 -26.31
N ARG A 190 2.54 23.89 -26.87
CA ARG A 190 3.78 23.52 -26.18
C ARG A 190 4.76 24.70 -26.09
N ASN A 191 4.38 25.84 -26.64
CA ASN A 191 5.21 27.03 -26.63
C ASN A 191 5.25 27.58 -25.19
N LYS A 192 6.37 27.37 -24.49
CA LYS A 192 6.53 27.81 -23.09
C LYS A 192 6.45 29.32 -22.91
N SER A 193 6.65 30.10 -23.97
CA SER A 193 6.47 31.55 -23.97
C SER A 193 5.02 31.96 -23.71
N GLU A 194 4.07 31.02 -23.85
CA GLU A 194 2.64 31.20 -23.61
C GLU A 194 2.24 31.04 -22.14
N LEU A 195 3.18 30.67 -21.27
CA LEU A 195 2.91 30.32 -19.87
C LEU A 195 2.17 31.43 -19.12
N ASN A 196 2.44 32.71 -19.39
CA ASN A 196 1.77 33.82 -18.71
C ASN A 196 0.30 34.01 -19.14
N ARG A 197 -0.12 33.45 -20.27
CA ARG A 197 -1.49 33.55 -20.81
C ARG A 197 -2.22 32.22 -20.92
N ALA A 198 -1.58 31.13 -20.52
CA ALA A 198 -2.20 29.82 -20.49
C ALA A 198 -3.23 29.75 -19.36
N ASP A 199 -4.48 29.39 -19.67
CA ASP A 199 -5.53 29.17 -18.67
C ASP A 199 -5.28 27.89 -17.87
N ALA A 200 -4.74 26.85 -18.52
CA ALA A 200 -4.36 25.60 -17.86
C ALA A 200 -2.94 25.16 -18.25
N VAL A 201 -2.19 24.62 -17.29
CA VAL A 201 -0.84 24.10 -17.49
C VAL A 201 -0.80 22.63 -17.08
N PHE A 202 -0.70 21.74 -18.07
CA PHE A 202 -0.57 20.30 -17.85
C PHE A 202 0.88 19.94 -17.63
N ILE A 203 1.12 19.25 -16.53
CA ILE A 203 2.45 18.86 -16.11
C ILE A 203 2.44 17.37 -15.85
N HIS A 204 3.19 16.62 -16.66
CA HIS A 204 3.46 15.22 -16.39
C HIS A 204 4.36 15.10 -15.14
N SER A 205 3.81 14.55 -14.07
CA SER A 205 4.41 14.59 -12.72
C SER A 205 5.42 13.48 -12.43
N PHE A 206 5.74 12.62 -13.40
CA PHE A 206 6.71 11.54 -13.21
C PHE A 206 8.12 12.09 -12.94
N GLY A 207 8.65 11.82 -11.75
CA GLY A 207 10.00 12.26 -11.37
C GLY A 207 10.15 13.77 -11.20
N LEU A 208 9.04 14.49 -11.05
CA LEU A 208 9.03 15.94 -10.88
C LEU A 208 9.54 16.34 -9.49
N THR A 209 10.20 17.50 -9.42
CA THR A 209 10.57 18.17 -8.17
C THR A 209 10.12 19.64 -8.25
N PRO A 210 10.02 20.36 -7.12
CA PRO A 210 9.56 21.75 -7.11
C PRO A 210 10.37 22.67 -8.05
N ALA A 211 11.66 22.39 -8.23
CA ALA A 211 12.54 23.15 -9.13
C ALA A 211 12.14 23.08 -10.61
N TYR A 212 11.35 22.08 -11.02
CA TYR A 212 10.89 21.91 -12.41
C TYR A 212 9.46 22.41 -12.64
N LEU A 213 8.79 22.92 -11.60
CA LEU A 213 7.48 23.56 -11.74
C LEU A 213 7.64 24.93 -12.42
N PRO A 214 6.76 25.27 -13.38
CA PRO A 214 6.71 26.61 -13.92
C PRO A 214 6.28 27.61 -12.84
N ARG A 215 6.79 28.85 -12.92
CA ARG A 215 6.25 29.96 -12.11
C ARG A 215 4.78 30.17 -12.50
N ARG A 216 3.92 30.27 -11.49
CA ARG A 216 2.51 30.64 -11.65
C ARG A 216 2.39 32.16 -11.82
N PHE A 217 1.73 32.61 -12.89
CA PHE A 217 1.56 34.04 -13.20
C PHE A 217 0.24 34.63 -12.73
N SER A 218 -0.80 33.79 -12.55
CA SER A 218 -2.11 34.17 -12.03
C SER A 218 -2.66 33.07 -11.13
N GLN A 219 -3.46 33.43 -10.13
CA GLN A 219 -4.20 32.44 -9.33
C GLN A 219 -5.30 31.74 -10.13
N ASP A 220 -5.80 32.38 -11.19
CA ASP A 220 -6.79 31.80 -12.10
C ASP A 220 -6.20 30.73 -13.03
N GLN A 221 -4.86 30.63 -13.10
CA GLN A 221 -4.18 29.65 -13.91
C GLN A 221 -4.24 28.26 -13.26
N ILE A 222 -4.84 27.30 -13.95
CA ILE A 222 -5.06 25.95 -13.43
C ILE A 222 -3.83 25.08 -13.70
N PHE A 223 -3.14 24.62 -12.66
CA PHE A 223 -2.07 23.64 -12.81
C PHE A 223 -2.66 22.23 -12.67
N VAL A 224 -2.45 21.40 -13.68
CA VAL A 224 -2.99 20.05 -13.74
C VAL A 224 -1.88 19.03 -13.48
N PHE A 225 -2.03 18.28 -12.39
CA PHE A 225 -1.19 17.14 -12.06
C PHE A 225 -1.55 15.97 -12.98
N PHE A 226 -0.71 15.66 -13.96
CA PHE A 226 -0.97 14.58 -14.90
C PHE A 226 -0.08 13.37 -14.63
N LEU A 227 -0.67 12.21 -14.29
CA LEU A 227 0.10 11.00 -14.00
C LEU A 227 -0.62 9.70 -14.41
N TYR A 228 0.07 8.91 -15.21
CA TYR A 228 -0.41 7.63 -15.76
C TYR A 228 0.55 6.48 -15.49
N GLU A 229 1.24 6.55 -14.35
CA GLU A 229 2.24 5.58 -13.92
C GLU A 229 1.99 5.19 -12.47
N SER A 230 2.33 3.96 -12.12
CA SER A 230 2.13 3.41 -10.78
C SER A 230 2.78 4.26 -9.68
N PRO A 231 2.17 4.37 -8.48
CA PRO A 231 2.75 5.09 -7.35
C PRO A 231 4.16 4.61 -7.00
N MET A 232 4.42 3.30 -7.08
CA MET A 232 5.75 2.74 -6.81
C MET A 232 6.82 3.31 -7.74
N LYS A 233 6.47 3.49 -9.01
CA LYS A 233 7.39 3.96 -10.05
C LYS A 233 7.46 5.49 -10.07
N ALA A 234 6.33 6.15 -9.92
CA ALA A 234 6.19 7.61 -9.92
C ALA A 234 6.70 8.27 -8.64
N GLY A 235 6.51 7.63 -7.47
CA GLY A 235 6.99 8.04 -6.14
C GLY A 235 8.30 7.36 -5.72
N GLY A 236 9.06 6.81 -6.68
CA GLY A 236 10.34 6.17 -6.41
C GLY A 236 11.38 7.11 -5.74
N PRO A 237 12.60 6.63 -5.46
CA PRO A 237 13.58 7.33 -4.59
C PRO A 237 14.14 8.66 -5.12
N ARG A 238 13.59 9.22 -6.20
CA ARG A 238 13.97 10.50 -6.81
C ARG A 238 12.83 11.52 -6.82
N SER A 239 11.60 11.11 -6.54
CA SER A 239 10.41 11.96 -6.56
C SER A 239 9.92 12.19 -5.14
N LYS A 240 10.10 13.42 -4.65
CA LYS A 240 9.42 13.90 -3.45
C LYS A 240 8.07 14.45 -3.91
N LEU A 241 7.10 13.57 -4.21
CA LEU A 241 5.79 14.03 -4.64
C LEU A 241 5.10 14.88 -3.56
N SER A 242 5.36 14.61 -2.28
CA SER A 242 4.92 15.47 -1.17
C SER A 242 5.54 16.87 -1.18
N ALA A 243 6.70 17.06 -1.81
CA ALA A 243 7.24 18.41 -2.00
C ALA A 243 6.44 19.21 -3.04
N LEU A 244 5.51 18.58 -3.75
CA LEU A 244 4.61 19.20 -4.70
C LEU A 244 3.19 19.38 -4.13
N ASP A 245 3.00 19.12 -2.84
CA ASP A 245 1.73 19.40 -2.16
C ASP A 245 1.38 20.88 -2.38
N ASP A 246 0.08 21.15 -2.56
CA ASP A 246 -0.49 22.47 -2.88
C ASP A 246 -0.03 23.12 -4.21
N ALA A 247 0.82 22.47 -5.01
CA ALA A 247 1.29 23.03 -6.28
C ALA A 247 0.26 22.97 -7.42
N PHE A 248 -0.74 22.09 -7.30
CA PHE A 248 -1.69 21.74 -8.36
C PHE A 248 -3.13 22.04 -7.94
N ASN A 249 -3.93 22.47 -8.92
CA ASN A 249 -5.35 22.74 -8.72
C ASN A 249 -6.22 21.53 -9.04
N LEU A 250 -5.83 20.75 -10.05
CA LEU A 250 -6.56 19.58 -10.51
C LEU A 250 -5.62 18.39 -10.65
N THR A 251 -6.16 17.21 -10.38
CA THR A 251 -5.53 15.93 -10.63
C THR A 251 -6.16 15.26 -11.86
N PHE A 252 -5.31 14.75 -12.74
CA PHE A 252 -5.72 13.97 -13.90
C PHE A 252 -4.92 12.67 -13.92
N THR A 253 -5.55 11.60 -13.44
CA THR A 253 -4.90 10.30 -13.26
C THR A 253 -5.82 9.13 -13.62
N TYR A 254 -5.27 7.93 -13.73
CA TYR A 254 -6.04 6.71 -13.94
C TYR A 254 -6.73 6.18 -12.67
N LEU A 255 -6.48 6.78 -11.51
CA LEU A 255 -6.95 6.27 -10.23
C LEU A 255 -8.41 6.69 -10.01
N GLU A 256 -9.26 5.74 -9.67
CA GLU A 256 -10.66 6.01 -9.33
C GLU A 256 -10.76 6.25 -7.82
N HIS A 257 -10.43 7.47 -7.40
CA HIS A 257 -10.39 7.91 -6.00
C HIS A 257 -11.21 9.19 -5.82
N PRO A 258 -11.80 9.44 -4.63
CA PRO A 258 -12.52 10.69 -4.35
C PRO A 258 -11.70 11.96 -4.63
N ASP A 259 -10.40 11.90 -4.39
CA ASP A 259 -9.47 13.02 -4.63
C ASP A 259 -9.00 13.14 -6.10
N THR A 260 -9.53 12.32 -7.02
CA THR A 260 -9.23 12.46 -8.45
C THR A 260 -10.27 13.33 -9.14
N ASP A 261 -9.86 14.52 -9.55
CA ASP A 261 -10.74 15.51 -10.20
C ASP A 261 -11.12 15.06 -11.62
N ILE A 262 -10.13 14.58 -12.37
CA ILE A 262 -10.30 14.10 -13.75
C ILE A 262 -9.88 12.64 -13.82
N TYR A 263 -10.87 11.75 -13.78
CA TYR A 263 -10.64 10.32 -13.96
C TYR A 263 -10.34 9.98 -15.42
N GLY A 264 -9.12 9.52 -15.63
CA GLY A 264 -8.55 9.23 -16.91
C GLY A 264 -8.40 7.74 -17.17
N SER A 265 -9.47 7.04 -17.55
CA SER A 265 -9.38 5.61 -17.90
C SER A 265 -8.33 5.35 -19.00
N ILE A 266 -7.45 4.37 -18.77
CA ILE A 266 -6.48 3.91 -19.77
C ILE A 266 -7.18 3.12 -20.89
N GLY A 267 -8.27 2.46 -20.52
CA GLY A 267 -9.17 1.76 -21.42
C GLY A 267 -10.26 1.05 -20.65
N HIS A 268 -11.37 0.79 -21.32
CA HIS A 268 -12.49 0.04 -20.79
C HIS A 268 -13.23 -0.67 -21.93
N SER A 269 -13.83 -1.80 -21.63
CA SER A 269 -14.76 -2.45 -22.53
C SER A 269 -16.13 -1.77 -22.48
N VAL A 270 -16.77 -1.61 -23.63
CA VAL A 270 -18.17 -1.18 -23.73
C VAL A 270 -18.94 -2.16 -24.59
N ARG A 271 -20.24 -2.29 -24.33
CA ARG A 271 -21.13 -3.04 -25.22
C ARG A 271 -21.20 -2.36 -26.59
N LYS A 272 -21.21 -3.17 -27.65
CA LYS A 272 -21.32 -2.67 -29.02
C LYS A 272 -22.73 -2.14 -29.30
N PRO A 273 -22.87 -1.00 -29.99
CA PRO A 273 -24.06 -0.72 -30.79
C PRO A 273 -24.15 -1.78 -31.90
N GLN A 274 -25.35 -2.17 -32.34
CA GLN A 274 -25.65 -3.33 -33.21
C GLN A 274 -24.93 -3.41 -34.59
N SER A 275 -23.88 -2.65 -34.85
CA SER A 275 -23.21 -2.56 -36.16
C SER A 275 -21.70 -2.33 -36.06
N SER A 276 -20.91 -3.29 -35.56
CA SER A 276 -19.48 -3.41 -35.91
C SER A 276 -18.86 -4.75 -35.47
N PRO A 277 -18.46 -5.65 -36.39
CA PRO A 277 -17.87 -6.92 -36.04
C PRO A 277 -16.33 -6.83 -36.04
N MET A 278 -15.71 -6.65 -34.87
CA MET A 278 -14.49 -7.41 -34.63
C MET A 278 -14.88 -8.90 -34.65
N ALA A 279 -14.57 -9.59 -35.73
CA ALA A 279 -14.93 -10.99 -35.89
C ALA A 279 -14.22 -11.87 -34.86
N VAL A 280 -14.97 -12.79 -34.24
CA VAL A 280 -14.38 -13.86 -33.44
C VAL A 280 -13.47 -14.69 -34.34
N PRO A 281 -12.20 -14.93 -33.99
CA PRO A 281 -11.30 -15.73 -34.80
C PRO A 281 -11.83 -17.16 -35.00
N SER A 282 -11.62 -17.72 -36.20
CA SER A 282 -11.97 -19.11 -36.48
C SER A 282 -11.03 -20.07 -35.74
N PRO A 283 -11.49 -21.29 -35.37
CA PRO A 283 -10.63 -22.31 -34.76
C PRO A 283 -9.36 -22.60 -35.57
N GLU A 284 -9.44 -22.61 -36.90
CA GLU A 284 -8.31 -22.88 -37.80
C GLU A 284 -7.24 -21.80 -37.66
N ARG A 285 -7.65 -20.51 -37.65
CA ARG A 285 -6.73 -19.39 -37.48
C ARG A 285 -6.07 -19.38 -36.10
N LEU A 286 -6.80 -19.78 -35.06
CA LEU A 286 -6.23 -19.87 -33.71
C LEU A 286 -5.25 -21.05 -33.61
N ARG A 287 -5.58 -22.20 -34.21
CA ARG A 287 -4.73 -23.40 -34.24
C ARG A 287 -3.42 -23.18 -35.02
N ALA A 288 -3.45 -22.32 -36.04
CA ALA A 288 -2.29 -22.00 -36.86
C ALA A 288 -1.20 -21.18 -36.15
N LYS A 289 -1.41 -20.72 -34.90
CA LYS A 289 -0.41 -19.97 -34.12
C LYS A 289 0.67 -20.93 -33.59
N PRO A 290 1.93 -20.88 -34.09
CA PRO A 290 2.96 -21.85 -33.72
C PRO A 290 3.52 -21.69 -32.30
N LYS A 291 3.43 -20.50 -31.71
CA LYS A 291 4.09 -20.14 -30.45
C LYS A 291 3.08 -19.91 -29.33
N LEU A 292 3.49 -20.21 -28.09
CA LEU A 292 2.58 -20.22 -26.95
C LEU A 292 2.48 -18.83 -26.31
N VAL A 293 3.54 -18.34 -25.66
CA VAL A 293 3.50 -17.10 -24.87
C VAL A 293 4.50 -16.08 -25.39
N LEU A 294 4.02 -14.85 -25.61
CA LEU A 294 4.83 -13.66 -25.90
C LEU A 294 4.97 -12.77 -24.66
N TRP A 295 6.16 -12.24 -24.43
CA TRP A 295 6.35 -11.14 -23.49
C TRP A 295 7.22 -10.04 -24.11
N ILE A 296 6.71 -8.81 -24.19
CA ILE A 296 7.52 -7.64 -24.60
C ILE A 296 7.81 -6.78 -23.38
N VAL A 297 9.08 -6.69 -22.99
CA VAL A 297 9.49 -5.99 -21.77
C VAL A 297 10.88 -5.36 -21.93
N SER A 298 10.96 -4.07 -21.58
CA SER A 298 12.22 -3.30 -21.60
C SER A 298 12.59 -2.69 -20.24
N ASN A 299 11.73 -2.85 -19.22
CA ASN A 299 12.08 -2.48 -17.84
C ASN A 299 12.43 -3.76 -17.07
N CYS A 300 13.73 -4.05 -16.99
CA CYS A 300 14.23 -5.34 -16.49
C CYS A 300 14.39 -5.39 -14.97
N TRP A 301 14.17 -4.26 -14.31
CA TRP A 301 14.29 -4.09 -12.87
C TRP A 301 13.02 -3.45 -12.33
N PRO A 302 11.85 -4.09 -12.52
CA PRO A 302 10.60 -3.58 -11.99
C PRO A 302 10.58 -3.73 -10.47
N GLN A 303 9.80 -2.89 -9.79
CA GLN A 303 9.53 -3.05 -8.34
C GLN A 303 8.45 -4.11 -8.07
N SER A 304 7.77 -4.61 -9.11
CA SER A 304 6.83 -5.75 -9.03
C SER A 304 7.53 -7.12 -9.05
N VAL A 305 6.81 -8.16 -8.61
CA VAL A 305 7.23 -9.58 -8.68
C VAL A 305 7.25 -10.18 -10.10
N ARG A 306 6.91 -9.42 -11.16
CA ARG A 306 6.71 -9.98 -12.51
C ARG A 306 7.88 -10.78 -13.08
N ASN A 307 9.12 -10.39 -12.79
CA ASN A 307 10.30 -11.09 -13.28
C ASN A 307 10.52 -12.43 -12.56
N LEU A 308 10.05 -12.54 -11.30
CA LEU A 308 10.03 -13.81 -10.57
C LEU A 308 8.99 -14.74 -11.18
N TYR A 309 7.77 -14.23 -11.34
CA TYR A 309 6.65 -14.99 -11.87
C TYR A 309 6.96 -15.53 -13.29
N TYR A 310 7.49 -14.69 -14.18
CA TYR A 310 7.93 -15.12 -15.50
C TYR A 310 9.00 -16.21 -15.45
N LYS A 311 10.03 -16.07 -14.59
CA LYS A 311 11.11 -17.06 -14.48
C LYS A 311 10.60 -18.42 -13.99
N GLU A 312 9.61 -18.41 -13.11
CA GLU A 312 8.96 -19.64 -12.67
C GLU A 312 8.13 -20.25 -13.80
N LEU A 313 7.36 -19.43 -14.52
CA LEU A 313 6.53 -19.89 -15.64
C LEU A 313 7.36 -20.50 -16.77
N LEU A 314 8.55 -19.93 -17.03
CA LEU A 314 9.50 -20.40 -18.04
C LEU A 314 9.97 -21.86 -17.79
N LYS A 315 9.88 -22.37 -16.56
CA LYS A 315 10.22 -23.77 -16.24
C LYS A 315 9.22 -24.77 -16.82
N TYR A 316 7.98 -24.34 -17.08
CA TYR A 316 6.87 -25.21 -17.46
C TYR A 316 6.40 -25.00 -18.90
N VAL A 317 6.53 -23.77 -19.43
CA VAL A 317 6.09 -23.42 -20.78
C VAL A 317 7.08 -22.49 -21.48
N PRO A 318 7.20 -22.58 -22.83
CA PRO A 318 8.04 -21.67 -23.58
C PRO A 318 7.47 -20.26 -23.59
N VAL A 319 8.30 -19.29 -23.22
CA VAL A 319 7.96 -17.86 -23.25
C VAL A 319 9.03 -17.11 -24.02
N ASP A 320 8.65 -16.50 -25.14
CA ASP A 320 9.55 -15.70 -25.95
C ASP A 320 9.55 -14.25 -25.45
N VAL A 321 10.74 -13.76 -25.07
CA VAL A 321 10.91 -12.42 -24.49
C VAL A 321 11.57 -11.48 -25.48
N TYR A 322 10.81 -10.45 -25.87
CA TYR A 322 11.27 -9.35 -26.71
C TYR A 322 11.53 -8.08 -25.89
N GLY A 323 12.43 -7.25 -26.39
CA GLY A 323 12.79 -5.97 -25.77
C GLY A 323 14.05 -6.08 -24.92
N ALA A 324 14.36 -5.02 -24.16
CA ALA A 324 15.67 -4.92 -23.50
C ALA A 324 15.94 -5.99 -22.43
N CYS A 325 14.92 -6.76 -22.01
CA CYS A 325 15.05 -7.78 -20.97
C CYS A 325 15.08 -9.21 -21.51
N GLY A 326 14.99 -9.39 -22.83
CA GLY A 326 15.09 -10.68 -23.48
C GLY A 326 16.13 -10.68 -24.58
N ASN A 327 16.30 -11.85 -25.18
CA ASN A 327 17.29 -12.05 -26.25
C ASN A 327 16.70 -11.78 -27.64
N LEU A 328 15.40 -11.52 -27.74
CA LEU A 328 14.71 -11.20 -28.99
C LEU A 328 14.51 -9.68 -29.07
N SER A 329 14.65 -9.12 -30.27
CA SER A 329 14.44 -7.70 -30.52
C SER A 329 13.33 -7.50 -31.54
N CYS A 330 12.58 -6.42 -31.37
CA CYS A 330 11.78 -5.85 -32.44
C CYS A 330 12.77 -5.10 -33.35
N THR A 331 12.67 -5.22 -34.68
CA THR A 331 13.53 -4.47 -35.61
C THR A 331 13.49 -2.97 -35.28
N SER A 332 14.65 -2.31 -35.37
CA SER A 332 14.88 -0.91 -34.94
C SER A 332 13.95 0.13 -35.59
N SER A 333 13.23 -0.23 -36.65
CA SER A 333 12.23 0.59 -37.34
C SER A 333 10.84 0.62 -36.69
N LEU A 334 10.52 -0.23 -35.70
CA LEU A 334 9.14 -0.38 -35.17
C LEU A 334 9.07 -0.50 -33.63
N PRO A 335 9.17 0.60 -32.86
CA PRO A 335 8.99 0.54 -31.41
C PRO A 335 7.51 0.32 -31.00
N GLY A 336 7.28 -0.51 -29.99
CA GLY A 336 5.98 -0.62 -29.29
C GLY A 336 4.91 -1.46 -30.01
N ILE A 337 3.70 -0.90 -30.17
CA ILE A 337 2.48 -1.61 -30.65
C ILE A 337 2.64 -2.23 -32.04
N LYS A 338 3.46 -1.63 -32.91
CA LYS A 338 3.75 -2.17 -34.25
C LYS A 338 4.46 -3.54 -34.17
N CYS A 339 5.27 -3.76 -33.13
CA CYS A 339 5.91 -5.06 -32.89
C CYS A 339 4.90 -6.12 -32.44
N ILE A 340 4.04 -5.79 -31.47
CA ILE A 340 2.93 -6.68 -31.04
C ILE A 340 2.07 -7.09 -32.23
N ARG A 341 1.72 -6.13 -33.12
CA ARG A 341 0.88 -6.43 -34.28
C ARG A 341 1.50 -7.49 -35.18
N ASN A 342 2.78 -7.37 -35.49
CA ASN A 342 3.49 -8.31 -36.36
C ASN A 342 3.65 -9.69 -35.70
N LEU A 343 3.89 -9.72 -34.38
CA LEU A 343 4.05 -10.97 -33.64
C LEU A 343 2.72 -11.65 -33.33
N SER A 344 1.61 -10.91 -33.27
CA SER A 344 0.32 -11.41 -32.82
C SER A 344 -0.25 -12.57 -33.64
N ALA A 345 0.16 -12.70 -34.90
CA ALA A 345 -0.22 -13.83 -35.74
C ALA A 345 0.43 -15.15 -35.27
N SER A 346 1.53 -15.08 -34.51
CA SER A 346 2.32 -16.25 -34.13
C SER A 346 2.06 -16.77 -32.72
N TYR A 347 1.56 -15.93 -31.81
CA TYR A 347 1.41 -16.27 -30.39
C TYR A 347 -0.05 -16.42 -29.96
N MET A 348 -0.31 -17.33 -29.04
CA MET A 348 -1.63 -17.48 -28.40
C MET A 348 -1.79 -16.48 -27.24
N PHE A 349 -0.85 -16.48 -26.31
CA PHE A 349 -0.94 -15.70 -25.08
C PHE A 349 0.06 -14.54 -25.06
N TYR A 350 -0.26 -13.51 -24.27
CA TYR A 350 0.60 -12.37 -24.04
C TYR A 350 0.74 -12.10 -22.53
N LEU A 351 1.96 -12.03 -22.01
CA LEU A 351 2.19 -11.65 -20.61
C LEU A 351 1.95 -10.14 -20.41
N ALA A 352 0.76 -9.81 -19.93
CA ALA A 352 0.31 -8.47 -19.59
C ALA A 352 0.70 -8.09 -18.15
N PHE A 353 1.98 -8.25 -17.82
CA PHE A 353 2.47 -8.07 -16.45
C PHE A 353 2.84 -6.61 -16.15
N GLU A 354 2.20 -6.05 -15.11
CA GLU A 354 2.42 -4.67 -14.69
C GLU A 354 3.78 -4.46 -14.03
N ASN A 355 4.33 -3.25 -14.14
CA ASN A 355 5.59 -2.84 -13.53
C ASN A 355 5.50 -2.50 -12.03
N GLY A 356 4.28 -2.39 -11.50
CA GLY A 356 3.98 -2.19 -10.08
C GLY A 356 2.72 -2.97 -9.70
N PHE A 357 2.67 -3.51 -8.49
CA PHE A 357 1.50 -4.23 -7.97
C PHE A 357 0.69 -3.26 -7.09
N CYS A 358 -0.05 -2.34 -7.73
CA CYS A 358 -0.82 -1.31 -7.03
C CYS A 358 -2.32 -1.50 -7.26
N GLN A 359 -3.13 -1.25 -6.23
CA GLN A 359 -4.59 -1.28 -6.34
C GLN A 359 -5.04 -0.30 -7.42
N GLY A 360 -5.94 -0.76 -8.31
CA GLY A 360 -6.47 0.04 -9.40
C GLY A 360 -5.49 0.38 -10.53
N TYR A 361 -4.21 -0.03 -10.46
CA TYR A 361 -3.25 0.20 -11.53
C TYR A 361 -3.31 -0.89 -12.60
N TYR A 362 -3.68 -0.48 -13.80
CA TYR A 362 -3.68 -1.27 -15.02
C TYR A 362 -3.11 -0.40 -16.15
N SER A 363 -2.60 -1.01 -17.22
CA SER A 363 -2.00 -0.28 -18.32
C SER A 363 -2.44 -0.81 -19.69
N GLU A 364 -1.87 -0.25 -20.75
CA GLU A 364 -2.09 -0.71 -22.13
C GLU A 364 -1.77 -2.19 -22.35
N LYS A 365 -0.94 -2.78 -21.48
CA LYS A 365 -0.48 -4.18 -21.56
C LYS A 365 -1.62 -5.19 -21.57
N ALA A 366 -2.71 -4.89 -20.86
CA ALA A 366 -3.88 -5.75 -20.80
C ALA A 366 -4.78 -5.62 -22.05
N PHE A 367 -4.77 -4.47 -22.73
CA PHE A 367 -5.67 -4.18 -23.86
C PHE A 367 -5.06 -4.49 -25.23
N HIS A 368 -3.77 -4.24 -25.42
CA HIS A 368 -3.07 -4.49 -26.68
C HIS A 368 -3.25 -5.94 -27.22
N PRO A 369 -3.10 -7.00 -26.42
CA PRO A 369 -3.32 -8.36 -26.94
C PRO A 369 -4.76 -8.63 -27.38
N LEU A 370 -5.76 -8.03 -26.72
CA LEU A 370 -7.18 -8.23 -27.05
C LEU A 370 -7.52 -7.76 -28.46
N VAL A 371 -6.99 -6.59 -28.86
CA VAL A 371 -7.18 -6.05 -30.21
C VAL A 371 -6.41 -6.85 -31.28
N HIS A 372 -5.45 -7.68 -30.87
CA HIS A 372 -4.58 -8.46 -31.74
C HIS A 372 -4.80 -9.99 -31.68
N ASN A 373 -5.97 -10.45 -31.20
CA ASN A 373 -6.33 -11.88 -31.13
C ASN A 373 -5.33 -12.72 -30.32
N MET A 374 -4.86 -12.18 -29.20
CA MET A 374 -4.13 -12.90 -28.16
C MET A 374 -4.88 -12.78 -26.83
N VAL A 375 -4.76 -13.79 -25.98
CA VAL A 375 -5.32 -13.74 -24.62
C VAL A 375 -4.28 -13.13 -23.67
N PRO A 376 -4.55 -11.98 -23.03
CA PRO A 376 -3.68 -11.45 -21.98
C PRO A 376 -3.67 -12.36 -20.76
N ILE A 377 -2.47 -12.65 -20.26
CA ILE A 377 -2.23 -13.22 -18.94
C ILE A 377 -1.82 -12.05 -18.03
N THR A 378 -2.69 -11.66 -17.11
CA THR A 378 -2.55 -10.45 -16.30
C THR A 378 -1.91 -10.73 -14.95
N LEU A 379 -0.96 -9.87 -14.55
CA LEU A 379 -0.36 -9.84 -13.21
C LEU A 379 -0.28 -8.38 -12.76
N GLY A 380 -1.04 -8.01 -11.75
CA GLY A 380 -1.10 -6.66 -11.20
C GLY A 380 -2.16 -6.53 -10.10
N GLY A 381 -2.24 -5.35 -9.48
CA GLY A 381 -3.15 -5.08 -8.35
C GLY A 381 -4.54 -4.56 -8.76
N ALA A 382 -4.82 -4.35 -10.04
CA ALA A 382 -6.14 -3.92 -10.50
C ALA A 382 -7.19 -5.05 -10.43
N ASN A 383 -8.46 -4.66 -10.34
CA ASN A 383 -9.57 -5.56 -10.63
C ASN A 383 -9.85 -5.54 -12.14
N TYR A 384 -9.24 -6.45 -12.90
CA TYR A 384 -9.35 -6.48 -14.36
C TYR A 384 -10.76 -6.75 -14.87
N THR A 385 -11.62 -7.43 -14.09
CA THR A 385 -13.03 -7.67 -14.46
C THR A 385 -13.85 -6.39 -14.63
N LYS A 386 -13.41 -5.29 -14.01
CA LYS A 386 -14.02 -3.96 -14.15
C LYS A 386 -13.74 -3.32 -15.51
N TYR A 387 -12.60 -3.62 -16.12
CA TYR A 387 -12.08 -2.89 -17.28
C TYR A 387 -12.05 -3.72 -18.55
N LEU A 388 -11.76 -5.02 -18.43
CA LEU A 388 -11.66 -5.94 -19.56
C LEU A 388 -13.01 -6.63 -19.82
N PRO A 389 -13.30 -7.04 -21.06
CA PRO A 389 -14.49 -7.81 -21.34
C PRO A 389 -14.53 -9.10 -20.51
N PRO A 390 -15.73 -9.58 -20.13
CA PRO A 390 -15.86 -10.85 -19.43
C PRO A 390 -15.21 -12.00 -20.20
N ASN A 391 -14.55 -12.90 -19.48
CA ASN A 391 -13.87 -14.08 -20.03
C ASN A 391 -12.86 -13.75 -21.15
N SER A 392 -12.24 -12.57 -21.16
CA SER A 392 -11.29 -12.19 -22.23
C SER A 392 -9.82 -12.36 -21.86
N PHE A 393 -9.52 -12.69 -20.61
CA PHE A 393 -8.18 -12.67 -20.03
C PHE A 393 -8.02 -13.81 -19.02
N ILE A 394 -6.77 -14.10 -18.68
CA ILE A 394 -6.40 -15.06 -17.64
C ILE A 394 -5.73 -14.27 -16.53
N ASP A 395 -6.32 -14.23 -15.34
CA ASP A 395 -5.69 -13.65 -14.17
C ASP A 395 -4.82 -14.69 -13.47
N VAL A 396 -3.55 -14.37 -13.27
CA VAL A 396 -2.64 -15.30 -12.56
C VAL A 396 -3.06 -15.57 -11.12
N ARG A 397 -3.90 -14.70 -10.53
CA ARG A 397 -4.43 -14.85 -9.17
C ARG A 397 -5.51 -15.94 -9.05
N ASP A 398 -6.06 -16.41 -10.17
CA ASP A 398 -7.08 -17.44 -10.20
C ASP A 398 -6.48 -18.86 -10.05
N PHE A 399 -5.16 -18.99 -9.97
CA PHE A 399 -4.43 -20.26 -9.90
C PHE A 399 -3.69 -20.40 -8.57
N GLY A 400 -3.72 -21.59 -7.96
CA GLY A 400 -3.00 -21.89 -6.73
C GLY A 400 -1.48 -22.01 -6.93
N SER A 401 -1.01 -22.16 -8.18
CA SER A 401 0.42 -22.16 -8.50
C SER A 401 0.74 -21.74 -9.94
N VAL A 402 1.99 -21.35 -10.19
CA VAL A 402 2.49 -21.06 -11.56
C VAL A 402 2.43 -22.31 -12.45
N LYS A 403 2.63 -23.49 -11.87
CA LYS A 403 2.48 -24.76 -12.59
C LYS A 403 1.04 -24.98 -13.03
N GLU A 404 0.06 -24.70 -12.17
CA GLU A 404 -1.36 -24.84 -12.53
C GLU A 404 -1.76 -23.90 -13.66
N LEU A 405 -1.27 -22.65 -13.65
CA LEU A 405 -1.39 -21.74 -14.79
C LEU A 405 -0.77 -22.36 -16.05
N ALA A 406 0.46 -22.87 -15.96
CA ALA A 406 1.14 -23.49 -17.09
C ALA A 406 0.36 -24.69 -17.66
N ASP A 407 -0.15 -25.56 -16.80
CA ASP A 407 -0.99 -26.71 -17.16
C ASP A 407 -2.25 -26.22 -17.88
N ARG A 408 -2.88 -25.12 -17.42
CA ARG A 408 -4.02 -24.49 -18.10
C ARG A 408 -3.66 -23.94 -19.47
N LEU A 409 -2.51 -23.30 -19.65
CA LEU A 409 -2.06 -22.77 -20.94
C LEU A 409 -1.81 -23.91 -21.95
N LEU A 410 -1.21 -25.01 -21.51
CA LEU A 410 -1.01 -26.21 -22.32
C LEU A 410 -2.34 -26.88 -22.68
N TYR A 411 -3.26 -27.00 -21.71
CA TYR A 411 -4.62 -27.49 -21.98
C TYR A 411 -5.33 -26.67 -23.06
N LEU A 412 -5.26 -25.33 -22.99
CA LEU A 412 -5.88 -24.44 -23.98
C LEU A 412 -5.20 -24.53 -25.36
N ARG A 413 -3.90 -24.82 -25.42
CA ARG A 413 -3.19 -25.09 -26.68
C ARG A 413 -3.75 -26.33 -27.38
N GLU A 414 -3.96 -27.40 -26.63
CA GLU A 414 -4.49 -28.66 -27.18
C GLU A 414 -6.01 -28.58 -27.45
N ASN A 415 -6.73 -27.75 -26.70
CA ASN A 415 -8.19 -27.61 -26.79
C ASN A 415 -8.60 -26.27 -27.40
N ILE A 416 -8.47 -26.14 -28.71
CA ILE A 416 -8.65 -24.85 -29.39
C ILE A 416 -10.06 -24.24 -29.22
N ASN A 417 -11.09 -25.07 -29.04
CA ASN A 417 -12.45 -24.59 -28.81
C ASN A 417 -12.59 -23.94 -27.42
N GLU A 418 -11.89 -24.46 -26.41
CA GLU A 418 -11.82 -23.84 -25.09
C GLU A 418 -11.04 -22.53 -25.12
N TYR A 419 -9.94 -22.50 -25.87
CA TYR A 419 -9.20 -21.27 -26.11
C TYR A 419 -10.04 -20.22 -26.88
N ARG A 420 -10.84 -20.66 -27.85
CA ARG A 420 -11.74 -19.78 -28.61
C ARG A 420 -12.76 -19.06 -27.74
N LYS A 421 -13.18 -19.64 -26.60
CA LYS A 421 -14.11 -19.00 -25.65
C LYS A 421 -13.61 -17.64 -25.16
N TYR A 422 -12.29 -17.43 -25.10
CA TYR A 422 -11.69 -16.15 -24.71
C TYR A 422 -11.85 -15.02 -25.73
N PHE A 423 -12.46 -15.28 -26.88
CA PHE A 423 -12.72 -14.29 -27.93
C PHE A 423 -14.21 -14.04 -28.18
N LEU A 424 -15.11 -14.80 -27.54
CA LEU A 424 -16.56 -14.68 -27.73
C LEU A 424 -17.09 -13.30 -27.29
N TRP A 425 -16.41 -12.64 -26.34
CA TRP A 425 -16.73 -11.28 -25.95
C TRP A 425 -16.74 -10.30 -27.13
N LYS A 426 -16.00 -10.59 -28.23
CA LYS A 426 -15.96 -9.73 -29.41
C LYS A 426 -17.30 -9.63 -30.12
N GLU A 427 -18.25 -10.51 -29.86
CA GLU A 427 -19.61 -10.38 -30.39
C GLU A 427 -20.36 -9.23 -29.71
N PHE A 428 -20.12 -9.04 -28.40
CA PHE A 428 -20.91 -8.15 -27.55
C PHE A 428 -20.18 -6.87 -27.14
N TYR A 429 -18.85 -6.89 -27.11
CA TYR A 429 -18.02 -5.81 -26.55
C TYR A 429 -16.98 -5.30 -27.54
N GLN A 430 -16.68 -4.02 -27.45
CA GLN A 430 -15.53 -3.38 -28.07
C GLN A 430 -14.64 -2.73 -27.01
N ILE A 431 -13.34 -2.68 -27.27
CA ILE A 431 -12.39 -1.99 -26.39
C ILE A 431 -12.36 -0.50 -26.78
N ARG A 432 -12.69 0.38 -25.83
CA ARG A 432 -12.43 1.81 -25.94
C ARG A 432 -11.18 2.13 -25.12
N SER A 433 -10.18 2.74 -25.74
CA SER A 433 -9.03 3.30 -25.04
C SER A 433 -8.81 4.73 -25.55
N ASN A 434 -8.43 5.63 -24.66
CA ASN A 434 -8.02 6.99 -25.03
C ASN A 434 -6.81 6.97 -25.99
N ARG A 435 -6.03 5.88 -26.03
CA ARG A 435 -4.96 5.67 -27.04
C ARG A 435 -5.40 4.94 -28.30
N THR A 436 -6.57 4.29 -28.33
CA THR A 436 -7.12 3.68 -29.56
C THR A 436 -8.09 4.60 -30.29
N GLN A 437 -8.69 5.60 -29.62
CA GLN A 437 -9.53 6.61 -30.27
C GLN A 437 -8.72 7.71 -30.99
N ALA A 438 -7.48 8.01 -30.56
CA ALA A 438 -6.55 8.83 -31.35
C ALA A 438 -5.94 8.09 -32.57
N VAL A 439 -6.29 6.81 -32.76
CA VAL A 439 -5.71 5.95 -33.83
C VAL A 439 -6.81 5.15 -34.54
N ASP A 440 -8.05 5.63 -34.55
CA ASP A 440 -9.10 5.04 -35.40
C ASP A 440 -9.27 5.87 -36.70
N ARG A 441 -8.95 5.19 -37.80
CA ARG A 441 -9.27 5.43 -39.23
C ARG A 441 -8.60 6.53 -40.07
N GLU A 442 -8.37 7.77 -39.63
CA GLU A 442 -7.83 8.81 -40.55
C GLU A 442 -6.29 8.89 -40.60
N VAL A 443 -5.63 8.75 -39.45
CA VAL A 443 -4.15 8.84 -39.33
C VAL A 443 -3.47 7.63 -39.99
N TRP A 444 -4.14 6.48 -40.03
CA TRP A 444 -3.62 5.27 -40.67
C TRP A 444 -3.57 5.37 -42.21
N LYS A 445 -4.48 6.14 -42.82
CA LYS A 445 -4.45 6.42 -44.28
C LYS A 445 -3.37 7.43 -44.66
N ARG A 446 -3.14 8.47 -43.85
CA ARG A 446 -2.12 9.50 -44.15
C ARG A 446 -0.69 8.99 -44.02
N TYR A 447 -0.44 8.00 -43.15
CA TYR A 447 0.88 7.38 -43.02
C TYR A 447 1.28 6.44 -44.17
N GLN A 448 0.38 6.12 -45.12
CA GLN A 448 0.72 5.35 -46.32
C GLN A 448 1.14 6.22 -47.51
N ILE A 449 0.92 7.54 -47.47
CA ILE A 449 1.17 8.46 -48.61
C ILE A 449 2.55 9.13 -48.52
N LEU A 450 3.21 9.14 -47.36
CA LEU A 450 4.49 9.83 -47.16
C LEU A 450 5.75 8.95 -47.39
N GLU A 451 5.61 7.65 -47.61
CA GLU A 451 6.77 6.75 -47.90
C GLU A 451 7.02 6.51 -49.40
N GLN A 452 6.21 7.06 -50.30
CA GLN A 452 6.49 7.02 -51.75
C GLN A 452 7.14 8.31 -52.29
N GLY A 453 7.38 9.32 -51.44
CA GLY A 453 7.70 10.68 -51.88
C GLY A 453 9.08 11.23 -51.54
N ASN A 454 9.99 10.50 -50.88
CA ASN A 454 11.30 11.09 -50.51
C ASN A 454 12.48 10.11 -50.59
N MET A 455 12.56 9.38 -51.70
CA MET A 455 13.84 9.03 -52.31
C MET A 455 14.25 10.16 -53.27
N ALA A 456 14.73 11.29 -52.75
CA ALA A 456 15.54 12.26 -53.49
C ALA A 456 16.16 13.29 -52.53
N ASN A 457 17.49 13.47 -52.66
CA ASN A 457 18.31 14.59 -52.15
C ASN A 457 18.55 14.63 -50.63
N SER A 458 19.70 14.26 -50.04
CA SER A 458 21.11 14.44 -50.45
C SER A 458 21.45 15.89 -50.80
N THR A 459 21.84 16.71 -49.81
CA THR A 459 22.93 17.72 -49.92
C THR A 459 23.30 18.39 -48.57
N TYR A 460 24.61 18.35 -48.24
CA TYR A 460 25.46 19.36 -47.57
C TYR A 460 25.11 19.91 -46.15
N LYS A 461 25.89 19.63 -45.08
CA LYS A 461 27.24 20.12 -44.64
C LYS A 461 27.27 21.46 -43.86
N LYS A 462 27.79 21.37 -42.62
CA LYS A 462 28.80 22.20 -41.92
C LYS A 462 28.70 23.74 -41.97
N ASN A 463 28.65 24.38 -40.78
CA ASN A 463 29.76 25.21 -40.20
C ASN A 463 29.38 25.82 -38.84
N VAL A 464 30.17 25.54 -37.78
CA VAL A 464 31.04 26.48 -37.01
C VAL A 464 30.29 27.13 -35.82
N GLY A 465 30.79 27.20 -34.58
CA GLY A 465 32.11 26.93 -34.02
C GLY A 465 32.11 26.94 -32.48
N ALA A 466 33.24 26.54 -31.91
CA ALA A 466 33.52 26.48 -30.48
C ALA A 466 33.84 27.85 -29.86
N VAL A 467 33.42 28.10 -28.62
CA VAL A 467 34.06 29.07 -27.70
C VAL A 467 34.06 28.49 -26.27
N LYS A 468 35.11 28.89 -25.54
CA LYS A 468 35.77 28.28 -24.38
C LYS A 468 35.11 28.54 -23.02
N SER A 469 35.62 27.77 -22.07
CA SER A 469 35.55 27.82 -20.61
C SER A 469 35.91 29.15 -19.94
N GLY A 470 35.30 29.38 -18.78
CA GLY A 470 35.83 30.16 -17.66
C GLY A 470 35.07 31.45 -17.38
N GLU A 471 34.34 31.53 -16.26
CA GLU A 471 34.63 32.48 -15.18
C GLU A 471 33.67 32.31 -13.99
N ASP A 472 34.28 32.55 -12.84
CA ASP A 472 33.84 32.45 -11.46
C ASP A 472 33.11 33.74 -11.08
N LEU A 473 31.89 33.68 -10.53
CA LEU A 473 31.21 34.85 -9.97
C LEU A 473 30.48 34.50 -8.67
N THR A 474 31.20 34.79 -7.60
CA THR A 474 30.75 35.01 -6.23
C THR A 474 29.62 36.04 -6.17
N TYR A 475 28.52 35.73 -5.49
CA TYR A 475 27.47 36.69 -5.19
C TYR A 475 27.62 37.19 -3.75
N LYS A 476 27.88 38.49 -3.64
CA LYS A 476 28.05 39.25 -2.40
C LYS A 476 26.71 39.37 -1.65
N SER A 477 26.78 39.21 -0.34
CA SER A 477 25.72 39.58 0.62
C SER A 477 25.60 41.11 0.69
N GLU A 478 24.40 41.63 0.46
CA GLU A 478 24.06 43.01 0.81
C GLU A 478 23.61 43.06 2.27
N GLU A 479 24.40 43.77 3.08
CA GLU A 479 24.08 44.18 4.44
C GLU A 479 22.98 45.24 4.38
N ASN A 480 21.83 44.96 4.99
CA ASN A 480 20.92 46.00 5.46
C ASN A 480 20.92 46.00 6.98
N ASN A 481 21.56 47.03 7.52
CA ASN A 481 21.61 47.40 8.92
C ASN A 481 20.20 47.74 9.43
N HIS A 482 19.63 46.85 10.22
CA HIS A 482 18.72 47.22 11.30
C HIS A 482 19.30 46.64 12.60
N GLN A 483 19.96 47.51 13.36
CA GLN A 483 20.37 47.24 14.73
C GLN A 483 19.12 47.17 15.61
N THR A 484 18.75 45.97 16.04
CA THR A 484 18.00 45.75 17.29
C THR A 484 18.54 44.51 17.99
N GLY A 485 19.21 44.71 19.13
CA GLY A 485 19.31 43.75 20.23
C GLY A 485 20.14 42.48 20.01
N ALA A 486 21.38 42.49 20.50
CA ALA A 486 22.13 41.27 20.78
C ALA A 486 21.48 40.49 21.94
N HIS A 487 20.87 39.33 21.65
CA HIS A 487 20.67 38.25 22.63
C HIS A 487 21.18 36.94 22.00
N SER A 488 22.46 36.66 22.18
CA SER A 488 22.98 35.30 22.13
C SER A 488 22.71 34.67 23.50
N SER A 489 21.62 33.91 23.66
CA SER A 489 21.48 33.02 24.82
C SER A 489 20.99 31.66 24.38
N TYR A 490 21.76 30.64 24.69
CA TYR A 490 21.37 29.24 24.50
C TYR A 490 19.96 28.98 25.04
N LYS A 491 19.16 28.22 24.31
CA LYS A 491 17.85 27.77 24.77
C LYS A 491 18.00 26.55 25.67
N ARG A 492 17.39 26.59 26.85
CA ARG A 492 17.47 25.51 27.84
C ARG A 492 16.29 24.57 27.70
N ILE A 493 16.60 23.27 27.61
CA ILE A 493 15.61 22.18 27.55
C ILE A 493 15.79 21.32 28.80
N LEU A 494 14.78 21.32 29.67
CA LEU A 494 14.73 20.51 30.88
C LEU A 494 14.05 19.17 30.59
N PHE A 495 14.74 18.07 30.88
CA PHE A 495 14.18 16.72 30.90
C PHE A 495 13.50 16.46 32.24
N TRP A 496 12.17 16.29 32.22
CA TRP A 496 11.37 16.27 33.44
C TRP A 496 11.31 14.91 34.14
N ASN A 497 11.19 13.85 33.35
CA ASN A 497 11.09 12.45 33.77
C ASN A 497 11.89 11.55 32.81
N SER A 498 12.07 10.27 33.16
CA SER A 498 12.95 9.37 32.41
C SER A 498 12.26 8.68 31.23
N PHE A 499 13.04 8.31 30.22
CA PHE A 499 12.61 7.44 29.11
C PHE A 499 13.48 6.18 29.05
N ALA A 500 12.86 5.00 29.16
CA ALA A 500 13.55 3.71 29.21
C ALA A 500 14.69 3.68 30.26
N ASP A 501 14.36 4.13 31.48
CA ASP A 501 15.27 4.26 32.64
C ASP A 501 16.49 5.17 32.41
N LYS A 502 16.37 6.10 31.46
CA LYS A 502 17.39 7.11 31.16
C LYS A 502 16.84 8.51 31.34
N ASP A 503 17.44 9.27 32.26
CA ASP A 503 17.07 10.66 32.53
C ASP A 503 17.51 11.61 31.41
N ASP A 504 18.56 11.24 30.67
CA ASP A 504 19.08 11.99 29.53
C ASP A 504 18.39 11.64 28.20
N PHE A 505 17.34 10.81 28.24
CA PHE A 505 16.64 10.26 27.07
C PHE A 505 17.57 9.55 26.06
N GLY A 506 18.81 9.23 26.44
CA GLY A 506 19.86 8.74 25.57
C GLY A 506 20.32 9.73 24.48
N ILE A 507 20.19 11.04 24.72
CA ILE A 507 20.77 12.10 23.87
C ILE A 507 22.01 12.75 24.50
N GLY A 508 22.16 12.65 25.83
CA GLY A 508 23.21 13.31 26.61
C GLY A 508 22.75 14.65 27.22
N ILE A 509 23.58 15.18 28.13
CA ILE A 509 23.35 16.44 28.87
C ILE A 509 24.33 17.51 28.38
N GLY A 510 23.96 18.79 28.52
CA GLY A 510 24.75 19.92 28.03
C GLY A 510 24.46 20.27 26.57
N SER A 511 25.41 20.95 25.91
CA SER A 511 25.25 21.44 24.53
C SER A 511 26.02 20.67 23.46
N GLU A 512 26.90 19.74 23.86
CA GLU A 512 27.79 19.04 22.92
C GLU A 512 27.03 18.08 22.00
N ALA A 513 25.96 17.44 22.48
CA ALA A 513 25.18 16.48 21.71
C ALA A 513 24.70 17.03 20.36
N LEU A 514 24.18 18.28 20.32
CA LEU A 514 23.71 18.91 19.08
C LEU A 514 24.85 19.29 18.13
N LYS A 515 26.04 19.59 18.67
CA LYS A 515 27.24 19.86 17.87
C LYS A 515 27.76 18.58 17.22
N GLU A 516 27.83 17.48 17.97
CA GLU A 516 28.23 16.16 17.45
C GLU A 516 27.26 15.65 16.37
N MET A 517 25.99 16.00 16.46
CA MET A 517 24.96 15.69 15.45
C MET A 517 25.01 16.60 14.21
N ASN A 518 25.88 17.62 14.21
CA ASN A 518 25.97 18.65 13.16
C ASN A 518 24.62 19.34 12.89
N CYS A 519 23.83 19.66 13.93
CA CYS A 519 22.61 20.44 13.77
C CYS A 519 22.91 21.85 13.24
N SER A 520 22.10 22.37 12.31
CA SER A 520 22.27 23.74 11.76
C SER A 520 22.06 24.82 12.83
N ILE A 521 21.17 24.57 13.79
CA ILE A 521 21.03 25.34 15.02
C ILE A 521 21.39 24.41 16.18
N ASN A 522 22.45 24.74 16.89
CA ASN A 522 22.99 23.95 18.00
C ASN A 522 23.10 24.75 19.32
N GLN A 523 22.50 25.93 19.36
CA GLN A 523 22.49 26.84 20.51
C GLN A 523 21.41 26.44 21.53
N CYS A 524 21.34 25.16 21.89
CA CYS A 524 20.50 24.65 22.96
C CYS A 524 21.31 23.80 23.93
N THR A 525 20.87 23.74 25.19
CA THR A 525 21.49 22.92 26.23
C THR A 525 20.45 22.06 26.92
N PHE A 526 20.78 20.80 27.18
CA PHE A 526 19.94 19.85 27.90
C PHE A 526 20.35 19.81 29.37
N THR A 527 19.38 19.71 30.28
CA THR A 527 19.60 19.53 31.72
C THR A 527 18.55 18.59 32.30
N THR A 528 18.91 17.86 33.34
CA THR A 528 17.99 17.09 34.21
C THR A 528 17.80 17.74 35.58
N ASP A 529 18.48 18.88 35.82
CA ASP A 529 18.38 19.61 37.08
C ASP A 529 17.03 20.34 37.16
N LYS A 530 16.13 19.78 37.96
CA LYS A 530 14.78 20.34 38.17
C LYS A 530 14.80 21.73 38.81
N SER A 531 15.90 22.15 39.44
CA SER A 531 16.05 23.52 39.96
C SER A 531 16.10 24.57 38.82
N GLU A 532 16.44 24.15 37.60
CA GLU A 532 16.48 25.02 36.42
C GLU A 532 15.11 25.18 35.73
N LEU A 533 14.03 24.66 36.31
CA LEU A 533 12.67 24.73 35.73
C LEU A 533 12.25 26.16 35.37
N GLU A 534 12.53 27.15 36.21
CA GLU A 534 12.15 28.55 35.92
C GLU A 534 12.93 29.13 34.73
N ALA A 535 14.17 28.70 34.55
CA ALA A 535 15.06 29.17 33.50
C ALA A 535 14.98 28.33 32.21
N ALA A 536 14.13 27.31 32.16
CA ALA A 536 13.99 26.42 31.03
C ALA A 536 13.04 27.00 29.98
N ASP A 537 13.52 27.18 28.74
CA ASP A 537 12.69 27.59 27.60
C ASP A 537 11.72 26.46 27.18
N ALA A 538 12.12 25.20 27.36
CA ALA A 538 11.26 24.05 27.14
C ALA A 538 11.39 22.99 28.24
N VAL A 539 10.27 22.33 28.54
CA VAL A 539 10.18 21.18 29.45
C VAL A 539 9.76 19.96 28.63
N PHE A 540 10.67 19.01 28.49
CA PHE A 540 10.49 17.80 27.70
C PHE A 540 10.02 16.65 28.59
N ILE A 541 8.85 16.11 28.29
CA ILE A 541 8.12 15.23 29.20
C ILE A 541 7.75 13.96 28.45
N HIS A 542 8.20 12.81 28.96
CA HIS A 542 7.77 11.50 28.50
C HIS A 542 6.34 11.23 28.97
N GLY A 543 5.44 10.92 28.04
CA GLY A 543 4.01 10.78 28.31
C GLY A 543 3.53 9.42 28.78
N PHE A 544 4.41 8.42 28.92
CA PHE A 544 4.00 7.08 29.35
C PHE A 544 3.87 7.01 30.87
N GLY A 545 2.70 6.58 31.37
CA GLY A 545 2.39 6.55 32.79
C GLY A 545 2.22 7.93 33.43
N LEU A 546 2.00 8.96 32.63
CA LEU A 546 1.99 10.34 33.10
C LEU A 546 0.60 10.73 33.65
N HIS A 547 0.57 11.20 34.89
CA HIS A 547 -0.58 11.86 35.50
C HIS A 547 -0.39 13.38 35.56
N ARG A 548 -1.51 14.11 35.68
CA ARG A 548 -1.47 15.57 35.77
C ARG A 548 -0.67 16.05 36.99
N ASP A 549 -0.72 15.31 38.10
CA ASP A 549 0.00 15.64 39.33
C ASP A 549 1.52 15.41 39.23
N ASP A 550 1.97 14.65 38.22
CA ASP A 550 3.40 14.45 37.95
C ASP A 550 4.02 15.64 37.23
N LEU A 551 3.22 16.54 36.66
CA LEU A 551 3.68 17.67 35.87
C LEU A 551 4.15 18.84 36.74
N PRO A 552 5.19 19.58 36.31
CA PRO A 552 5.55 20.81 36.98
C PRO A 552 4.50 21.88 36.74
N GLU A 553 4.32 22.76 37.72
CA GLU A 553 3.62 24.01 37.49
C GLU A 553 4.43 24.89 36.52
N ARG A 554 3.78 25.32 35.44
CA ARG A 554 4.39 26.19 34.43
C ARG A 554 4.76 27.53 35.02
N LYS A 555 6.06 27.88 34.98
CA LYS A 555 6.59 29.10 35.63
C LYS A 555 6.52 30.35 34.75
N ASN A 556 6.51 30.17 33.42
CA ASN A 556 6.34 31.26 32.44
C ASN A 556 5.38 30.81 31.32
N ARG A 557 4.52 31.72 30.82
CA ARG A 557 3.65 31.45 29.66
C ARG A 557 4.42 31.14 28.38
N GLU A 558 5.65 31.63 28.26
CA GLU A 558 6.55 31.38 27.13
C GLU A 558 7.27 30.02 27.21
N GLN A 559 7.28 29.38 28.38
CA GLN A 559 7.90 28.07 28.56
C GLN A 559 7.13 27.01 27.76
N ILE A 560 7.81 26.24 26.92
CA ILE A 560 7.18 25.28 26.01
C ILE A 560 7.17 23.88 26.61
N PHE A 561 5.99 23.28 26.80
CA PHE A 561 5.90 21.89 27.25
C PHE A 561 5.82 20.97 26.03
N VAL A 562 6.72 19.99 25.96
CA VAL A 562 6.85 19.06 24.84
C VAL A 562 6.40 17.67 25.27
N PHE A 563 5.34 17.15 24.64
CA PHE A 563 4.86 15.78 24.82
C PHE A 563 5.71 14.82 24.00
N PHE A 564 6.50 13.99 24.68
CA PHE A 564 7.30 12.94 24.04
C PHE A 564 6.65 11.57 24.22
N MET A 565 6.41 10.86 23.11
CA MET A 565 5.83 9.51 23.15
C MET A 565 6.35 8.61 22.05
N TYR A 566 7.04 7.54 22.46
CA TYR A 566 7.56 6.49 21.59
C TYR A 566 6.91 5.11 21.84
N GLU A 567 5.93 5.05 22.75
CA GLU A 567 5.17 3.83 23.06
C GLU A 567 3.78 3.86 22.40
N SER A 568 3.25 2.69 22.07
CA SER A 568 1.96 2.59 21.37
C SER A 568 0.78 3.13 22.19
N PRO A 569 -0.26 3.72 21.55
CA PRO A 569 -1.48 4.17 22.22
C PRO A 569 -2.14 3.08 23.08
N SER A 570 -2.17 1.82 22.62
CA SER A 570 -2.74 0.70 23.39
C SER A 570 -2.01 0.40 24.70
N LEU A 571 -0.71 0.68 24.78
CA LEU A 571 0.09 0.49 25.99
C LEU A 571 0.04 1.74 26.88
N ALA A 572 0.10 2.94 26.29
CA ALA A 572 0.01 4.20 27.01
C ALA A 572 -1.37 4.43 27.68
N GLY A 573 -2.46 3.96 27.06
CA GLY A 573 -3.82 4.08 27.60
C GLY A 573 -4.09 3.26 28.88
N ARG A 574 -3.22 2.29 29.22
CA ARG A 574 -3.30 1.53 30.48
C ARG A 574 -2.58 2.19 31.65
N SER A 575 -1.54 2.95 31.37
CA SER A 575 -0.67 3.56 32.39
C SER A 575 -1.04 5.01 32.68
N ASN A 576 -1.70 5.69 31.74
CA ASN A 576 -2.16 7.06 31.95
C ASN A 576 -3.55 7.04 32.62
N GLY A 577 -3.75 7.85 33.66
CA GLY A 577 -5.10 8.32 34.00
C GLY A 577 -5.76 8.90 32.75
N LYS A 578 -7.10 9.05 32.71
CA LYS A 578 -7.84 9.59 31.54
C LYS A 578 -6.99 10.65 30.81
N LEU A 579 -6.52 10.35 29.59
CA LEU A 579 -5.61 11.21 28.82
C LEU A 579 -6.17 12.64 28.70
N SER A 580 -7.49 12.77 28.71
CA SER A 580 -8.22 14.04 28.74
C SER A 580 -7.84 14.97 29.90
N THR A 581 -7.28 14.43 30.99
CA THR A 581 -6.76 15.24 32.11
C THR A 581 -5.49 16.01 31.75
N LEU A 582 -4.81 15.61 30.68
CA LEU A 582 -3.61 16.22 30.14
C LEU A 582 -3.90 17.11 28.92
N ASP A 583 -5.17 17.31 28.57
CA ASP A 583 -5.56 18.25 27.53
C ASP A 583 -5.09 19.67 27.89
N ASP A 584 -4.68 20.41 26.85
CA ASP A 584 -4.20 21.79 26.91
C ASP A 584 -2.92 22.00 27.75
N VAL A 585 -2.25 20.92 28.15
CA VAL A 585 -0.97 20.99 28.89
C VAL A 585 0.21 21.28 27.94
N PHE A 586 0.23 20.59 26.79
CA PHE A 586 1.38 20.54 25.90
C PHE A 586 1.24 21.51 24.74
N ASN A 587 2.35 22.17 24.39
CA ASN A 587 2.42 23.08 23.26
C ASN A 587 2.93 22.40 21.99
N LEU A 588 3.81 21.43 22.15
CA LEU A 588 4.44 20.68 21.07
C LEU A 588 4.33 19.18 21.33
N THR A 589 4.21 18.40 20.26
CA THR A 589 4.35 16.95 20.28
C THR A 589 5.64 16.51 19.60
N PHE A 590 6.34 15.57 20.20
CA PHE A 590 7.50 14.87 19.65
C PHE A 590 7.21 13.37 19.65
N THR A 591 6.82 12.81 18.51
CA THR A 591 6.41 11.40 18.45
C THR A 591 6.79 10.73 17.12
N TYR A 592 6.54 9.42 17.03
CA TYR A 592 6.69 8.66 15.78
C TYR A 592 5.46 8.73 14.86
N LEU A 593 4.34 9.30 15.31
CA LEU A 593 3.06 9.25 14.60
C LEU A 593 3.05 10.28 13.46
N ASP A 594 2.74 9.85 12.24
CA ASP A 594 2.66 10.74 11.08
C ASP A 594 1.25 11.31 10.96
N HIS A 595 0.99 12.35 11.76
CA HIS A 595 -0.32 12.96 11.94
C HIS A 595 -0.19 14.49 11.81
N PRO A 596 -1.20 15.22 11.30
CA PRO A 596 -1.16 16.68 11.17
C PRO A 596 -0.86 17.42 12.47
N ASP A 597 -1.30 16.86 13.60
CA ASP A 597 -1.01 17.41 14.92
C ASP A 597 0.35 16.99 15.49
N THR A 598 1.22 16.34 14.72
CA THR A 598 2.60 16.03 15.13
C THR A 598 3.56 17.16 14.76
N ASP A 599 3.97 17.98 15.73
CA ASP A 599 4.91 19.11 15.50
C ASP A 599 6.34 18.66 15.16
N ILE A 600 6.84 17.63 15.86
CA ILE A 600 8.15 17.04 15.63
C ILE A 600 7.96 15.55 15.33
N PHE A 601 7.89 15.25 14.03
CA PHE A 601 7.80 13.89 13.52
C PHE A 601 9.18 13.25 13.48
N ALA A 602 9.41 12.29 14.39
CA ALA A 602 10.66 11.57 14.52
C ALA A 602 10.37 10.09 14.75
N PRO A 603 10.18 9.27 13.71
CA PRO A 603 10.01 7.83 13.89
C PRO A 603 11.35 7.15 14.24
N LEU A 604 11.34 6.02 14.95
CA LEU A 604 12.58 5.43 15.51
C LEU A 604 13.71 5.22 14.49
N GLY A 605 13.37 4.92 13.24
CA GLY A 605 14.33 4.98 12.15
C GLY A 605 13.68 4.96 10.77
N ARG A 606 14.35 5.52 9.78
CA ARG A 606 13.85 5.54 8.39
C ARG A 606 14.96 5.25 7.37
N ALA A 607 14.55 4.73 6.23
CA ALA A 607 15.42 4.57 5.08
C ALA A 607 15.78 5.94 4.51
N VAL A 608 17.07 6.23 4.45
CA VAL A 608 17.62 7.39 3.76
C VAL A 608 18.44 6.89 2.58
N LYS A 609 18.24 7.52 1.43
CA LYS A 609 18.97 7.17 0.22
C LYS A 609 20.42 7.65 0.34
N ARG A 610 21.36 6.78 -0.01
CA ARG A 610 22.78 7.13 -0.08
C ARG A 610 23.03 8.06 -1.27
N ILE A 611 23.87 9.08 -1.08
CA ILE A 611 24.28 10.01 -2.14
C ILE A 611 25.13 9.28 -3.19
N THR A 612 26.08 8.47 -2.72
CA THR A 612 26.88 7.57 -3.56
C THR A 612 26.56 6.11 -3.20
N PRO A 613 26.30 5.24 -4.18
CA PRO A 613 26.24 3.81 -3.93
C PRO A 613 27.58 3.37 -3.37
N LYS A 614 27.62 3.03 -2.08
CA LYS A 614 28.80 2.39 -1.51
C LYS A 614 28.78 0.93 -1.91
N PRO A 615 29.94 0.29 -2.13
CA PRO A 615 30.05 -1.17 -2.11
C PRO A 615 29.81 -1.65 -0.66
N VAL A 616 28.62 -1.39 -0.12
CA VAL A 616 28.18 -1.98 1.14
C VAL A 616 28.13 -3.48 0.89
N ALA A 617 28.75 -4.25 1.78
CA ALA A 617 28.83 -5.71 1.68
C ALA A 617 27.42 -6.32 1.71
N ILE A 618 26.80 -6.45 0.53
CA ILE A 618 25.72 -7.41 0.32
C ILE A 618 26.32 -8.77 0.67
N PRO A 619 25.67 -9.58 1.52
CA PRO A 619 26.14 -10.93 1.80
C PRO A 619 26.40 -11.71 0.51
N THR A 620 27.51 -12.44 0.47
CA THR A 620 27.80 -13.38 -0.63
C THR A 620 26.80 -14.54 -0.59
N SER A 621 26.55 -15.19 -1.72
CA SER A 621 25.68 -16.37 -1.74
C SER A 621 26.17 -17.44 -0.77
N THR A 622 27.49 -17.68 -0.71
CA THR A 622 28.12 -18.62 0.24
C THR A 622 27.83 -18.28 1.71
N ALA A 623 27.90 -17.00 2.10
CA ALA A 623 27.58 -16.57 3.47
C ALA A 623 26.08 -16.67 3.79
N LEU A 624 25.21 -16.67 2.78
CA LEU A 624 23.78 -16.87 2.96
C LEU A 624 23.43 -18.37 2.97
N GLU A 625 24.10 -19.19 2.16
CA GLU A 625 23.99 -20.65 2.15
C GLU A 625 24.44 -21.27 3.48
N SER A 626 25.40 -20.65 4.18
CA SER A 626 25.86 -21.13 5.49
C SER A 626 24.85 -20.95 6.63
N LYS A 627 23.77 -20.17 6.42
CA LYS A 627 22.70 -19.99 7.42
C LYS A 627 21.86 -21.28 7.49
N SER A 628 22.02 -22.05 8.56
CA SER A 628 21.39 -23.36 8.73
C SER A 628 19.97 -23.31 9.32
N LYS A 629 19.64 -22.25 10.06
CA LYS A 629 18.36 -22.08 10.77
C LYS A 629 17.44 -21.11 10.03
N LEU A 630 16.13 -21.36 10.12
CA LEU A 630 15.16 -20.65 9.29
C LEU A 630 14.68 -19.34 9.93
N VAL A 631 13.93 -19.40 11.02
CA VAL A 631 13.31 -18.23 11.65
C VAL A 631 13.75 -18.10 13.11
N LEU A 632 14.23 -16.91 13.46
CA LEU A 632 14.51 -16.51 14.84
C LEU A 632 13.38 -15.63 15.36
N TRP A 633 12.98 -15.81 16.61
CA TRP A 633 12.13 -14.87 17.31
C TRP A 633 12.65 -14.66 18.73
N ILE A 634 12.94 -13.42 19.11
CA ILE A 634 13.33 -13.07 20.49
C ILE A 634 12.18 -12.27 21.09
N VAL A 635 11.52 -12.80 22.11
CA VAL A 635 10.31 -12.23 22.69
C VAL A 635 10.19 -12.57 24.18
N SER A 636 9.94 -11.54 25.01
CA SER A 636 9.73 -11.70 26.46
C SER A 636 8.37 -11.20 26.95
N ASN A 637 7.66 -10.36 26.19
CA ASN A 637 6.28 -9.99 26.56
C ASN A 637 5.30 -11.00 25.94
N CYS A 638 4.83 -11.94 26.75
CA CYS A 638 3.98 -13.04 26.30
C CYS A 638 2.49 -12.68 26.27
N TRP A 639 2.12 -11.49 26.77
CA TRP A 639 0.75 -11.00 26.82
C TRP A 639 0.61 -9.64 26.10
N PRO A 640 0.96 -9.59 24.80
CA PRO A 640 0.89 -8.35 24.01
C PRO A 640 -0.55 -7.95 23.68
N HIS A 641 -0.73 -6.69 23.29
CA HIS A 641 -1.99 -6.19 22.72
C HIS A 641 -2.16 -6.59 21.25
N SER A 642 -1.10 -7.09 20.61
CA SER A 642 -1.14 -7.70 19.29
C SER A 642 -1.43 -9.21 19.35
N ILE A 643 -1.83 -9.78 18.21
CA ILE A 643 -2.01 -11.23 18.01
C ILE A 643 -0.70 -11.99 17.73
N ARG A 644 0.46 -11.40 18.06
CA ARG A 644 1.75 -11.95 17.63
C ARG A 644 2.04 -13.35 18.17
N MET A 645 1.50 -13.69 19.34
CA MET A 645 1.67 -15.01 19.93
C MET A 645 0.92 -16.04 19.12
N GLU A 646 -0.35 -15.78 18.80
CA GLU A 646 -1.16 -16.65 17.95
C GLU A 646 -0.57 -16.81 16.56
N TYR A 647 -0.15 -15.71 15.92
CA TYR A 647 0.43 -15.77 14.59
C TYR A 647 1.76 -16.52 14.58
N GLY A 648 2.63 -16.28 15.58
CA GLY A 648 3.91 -16.98 15.72
C GLY A 648 3.74 -18.48 15.96
N MET A 649 2.80 -18.86 16.84
CA MET A 649 2.45 -20.26 17.12
C MET A 649 1.82 -20.95 15.91
N GLU A 650 0.96 -20.26 15.16
CA GLU A 650 0.39 -20.80 13.93
C GLU A 650 1.50 -21.05 12.89
N LEU A 651 2.44 -20.12 12.75
CA LEU A 651 3.57 -20.27 11.82
C LEU A 651 4.48 -21.44 12.19
N GLN A 652 4.67 -21.72 13.49
CA GLN A 652 5.45 -22.85 13.99
C GLN A 652 4.91 -24.22 13.54
N LYS A 653 3.63 -24.32 13.18
CA LYS A 653 3.06 -25.56 12.63
C LYS A 653 3.59 -25.91 11.25
N TYR A 654 4.05 -24.91 10.49
CA TYR A 654 4.45 -25.06 9.08
C TYR A 654 5.97 -24.96 8.87
N VAL A 655 6.67 -24.21 9.72
CA VAL A 655 8.12 -23.99 9.63
C VAL A 655 8.80 -23.94 11.00
N PRO A 656 10.08 -24.33 11.12
CA PRO A 656 10.81 -24.19 12.37
C PRO A 656 11.01 -22.71 12.72
N VAL A 657 10.50 -22.31 13.89
CA VAL A 657 10.73 -21.01 14.52
C VAL A 657 11.36 -21.25 15.88
N ASP A 658 12.59 -20.80 16.05
CA ASP A 658 13.28 -20.87 17.34
C ASP A 658 12.94 -19.62 18.15
N VAL A 659 12.25 -19.82 19.27
CA VAL A 659 11.76 -18.74 20.15
C VAL A 659 12.66 -18.61 21.36
N TYR A 660 13.29 -17.45 21.48
CA TYR A 660 14.18 -17.05 22.56
C TYR A 660 13.51 -16.02 23.48
N GLY A 661 13.89 -16.02 24.75
CA GLY A 661 13.34 -15.10 25.75
C GLY A 661 12.25 -15.76 26.59
N GLU A 662 11.55 -14.98 27.42
CA GLU A 662 10.61 -15.52 28.42
C GLU A 662 9.42 -16.26 27.82
N CYS A 663 9.09 -16.04 26.54
CA CYS A 663 7.98 -16.69 25.86
C CYS A 663 8.39 -17.93 25.04
N GLY A 664 9.65 -18.34 25.12
CA GLY A 664 10.20 -19.44 24.34
C GLY A 664 11.01 -20.42 25.19
N ASN A 665 11.47 -21.48 24.52
CA ASN A 665 12.25 -22.55 25.16
C ASN A 665 13.76 -22.30 25.11
N TYR A 666 14.19 -21.24 24.43
CA TYR A 666 15.59 -20.84 24.34
C TYR A 666 15.83 -19.56 25.15
N SER A 667 17.01 -19.44 25.74
CA SER A 667 17.40 -18.24 26.48
C SER A 667 18.61 -17.59 25.84
N CYS A 668 18.63 -16.27 25.84
CA CYS A 668 19.86 -15.52 25.60
C CYS A 668 20.78 -15.69 26.83
N PRO A 669 22.11 -15.76 26.64
CA PRO A 669 23.04 -15.78 27.75
C PRO A 669 22.77 -14.62 28.74
N PRO A 670 22.82 -14.87 30.06
CA PRO A 670 22.60 -13.84 31.07
C PRO A 670 23.52 -12.63 30.85
N GLY A 671 22.97 -11.42 30.97
CA GLY A 671 23.73 -10.17 30.84
C GLY A 671 23.87 -9.62 29.42
N LEU A 672 23.41 -10.33 28.37
CA LEU A 672 23.36 -9.79 27.02
C LEU A 672 22.05 -9.05 26.76
N GLN A 673 22.13 -7.82 26.24
CA GLN A 673 20.96 -7.12 25.72
C GLN A 673 20.40 -7.87 24.49
N ASN A 674 19.09 -7.76 24.23
CA ASN A 674 18.42 -8.45 23.11
C ASN A 674 19.12 -8.26 21.76
N ILE A 675 19.68 -7.07 21.50
CA ILE A 675 20.41 -6.79 20.26
C ILE A 675 21.74 -7.55 20.16
N GLN A 676 22.47 -7.72 21.28
CA GLN A 676 23.72 -8.49 21.32
C GLN A 676 23.45 -9.98 21.14
N CYS A 677 22.39 -10.48 21.77
CA CYS A 677 21.92 -11.84 21.55
C CYS A 677 21.54 -12.07 20.07
N MET A 678 20.76 -11.15 19.49
CA MET A 678 20.40 -11.22 18.06
C MET A 678 21.63 -11.20 17.16
N ALA A 679 22.63 -10.35 17.45
CA ALA A 679 23.85 -10.24 16.66
C ALA A 679 24.67 -11.55 16.69
N ASN A 680 24.73 -12.23 17.84
CA ASN A 680 25.40 -13.53 17.94
C ASN A 680 24.67 -14.62 17.14
N LEU A 681 23.34 -14.56 17.10
CA LEU A 681 22.51 -15.53 16.39
C LEU A 681 22.38 -15.22 14.89
N SER A 682 22.57 -13.97 14.47
CA SER A 682 22.19 -13.51 13.13
C SER A 682 22.90 -14.24 11.99
N ASN A 683 24.08 -14.80 12.24
CA ASN A 683 24.83 -15.58 11.23
C ASN A 683 24.24 -16.97 10.97
N SER A 684 23.43 -17.51 11.88
CA SER A 684 22.82 -18.83 11.74
C SER A 684 21.41 -18.79 11.16
N TYR A 685 20.68 -17.68 11.33
CA TYR A 685 19.28 -17.56 10.91
C TYR A 685 19.10 -16.78 9.61
N MET A 686 18.05 -17.11 8.86
CA MET A 686 17.66 -16.37 7.66
C MET A 686 16.70 -15.22 7.97
N PHE A 687 15.63 -15.53 8.70
CA PHE A 687 14.54 -14.61 8.98
C PHE A 687 14.45 -14.26 10.46
N TYR A 688 13.85 -13.12 10.76
CA TYR A 688 13.53 -12.70 12.13
C TYR A 688 12.06 -12.27 12.23
N LEU A 689 11.32 -12.76 13.23
CA LEU A 689 9.96 -12.28 13.49
C LEU A 689 10.00 -10.92 14.19
N ALA A 690 9.82 -9.87 13.40
CA ALA A 690 9.75 -8.47 13.82
C ALA A 690 8.30 -8.10 14.18
N PHE A 691 7.71 -8.81 15.15
CA PHE A 691 6.30 -8.66 15.52
C PHE A 691 6.10 -7.66 16.65
N GLU A 692 5.35 -6.60 16.39
CA GLU A 692 5.12 -5.53 17.35
C GLU A 692 4.22 -5.93 18.51
N ASN A 693 4.40 -5.26 19.66
CA ASN A 693 3.61 -5.51 20.87
C ASN A 693 2.14 -5.06 20.72
N SER A 694 1.87 -4.14 19.79
CA SER A 694 0.57 -3.53 19.53
C SER A 694 0.38 -3.34 18.03
N HIS A 695 -0.87 -3.40 17.56
CA HIS A 695 -1.21 -3.20 16.15
C HIS A 695 -1.74 -1.79 15.95
N CYS A 696 -0.83 -0.80 15.91
CA CYS A 696 -1.18 0.61 15.81
C CYS A 696 -0.61 1.25 14.54
N GLN A 697 -1.29 2.28 14.04
CA GLN A 697 -0.84 3.12 12.95
C GLN A 697 0.55 3.70 13.25
N ASP A 698 1.44 3.62 12.26
CA ASP A 698 2.82 4.12 12.27
C ASP A 698 3.73 3.66 13.42
N TYR A 699 3.25 2.77 14.31
CA TYR A 699 4.03 2.15 15.38
C TYR A 699 4.88 1.00 14.85
N TYR A 700 6.19 1.24 14.79
CA TYR A 700 7.21 0.22 14.53
C TYR A 700 8.47 0.57 15.32
N THR A 701 9.21 -0.44 15.75
CA THR A 701 10.31 -0.23 16.70
C THR A 701 11.63 -0.87 16.27
N GLU A 702 12.57 -0.97 17.20
CA GLU A 702 13.82 -1.71 17.04
C GLU A 702 13.62 -3.14 16.51
N LYS A 703 12.44 -3.76 16.71
CA LYS A 703 12.13 -5.12 16.26
C LYS A 703 12.29 -5.30 14.76
N VAL A 704 11.90 -4.31 13.96
CA VAL A 704 12.10 -4.34 12.51
C VAL A 704 13.44 -3.72 12.08
N LEU A 705 13.95 -2.75 12.84
CA LEU A 705 15.18 -2.02 12.48
C LEU A 705 16.46 -2.82 12.77
N ASN A 706 16.56 -3.48 13.93
CA ASN A 706 17.71 -4.29 14.33
C ASN A 706 18.06 -5.41 13.32
N PRO A 707 17.12 -6.26 12.87
CA PRO A 707 17.44 -7.30 11.88
C PRO A 707 17.93 -6.70 10.55
N LEU A 708 17.42 -5.52 10.16
CA LEU A 708 17.91 -4.80 8.97
C LEU A 708 19.38 -4.38 9.11
N HIS A 709 19.87 -4.12 10.33
CA HIS A 709 21.30 -3.89 10.57
C HIS A 709 22.10 -5.20 10.59
N LEU A 710 21.54 -6.27 11.17
CA LEU A 710 22.19 -7.55 11.44
C LEU A 710 22.13 -8.58 10.29
N LYS A 711 21.78 -8.15 9.08
CA LYS A 711 21.71 -9.02 7.88
C LYS A 711 20.74 -10.20 8.06
N LEU A 712 19.62 -9.92 8.73
CA LEU A 712 18.44 -10.77 8.78
C LEU A 712 17.33 -10.12 7.96
N VAL A 713 16.43 -10.93 7.41
CA VAL A 713 15.21 -10.41 6.76
C VAL A 713 14.09 -10.40 7.78
N PRO A 714 13.61 -9.21 8.23
CA PRO A 714 12.48 -9.14 9.14
C PRO A 714 11.18 -9.57 8.46
N ILE A 715 10.38 -10.35 9.19
CA ILE A 715 8.99 -10.67 8.89
C ILE A 715 8.14 -9.81 9.84
N THR A 716 7.33 -8.90 9.29
CA THR A 716 6.69 -7.84 10.08
C THR A 716 5.23 -8.13 10.38
N LEU A 717 4.80 -7.82 11.60
CA LEU A 717 3.40 -7.81 12.06
C LEU A 717 3.18 -6.54 12.87
N GLY A 718 2.27 -5.67 12.40
CA GLY A 718 1.94 -4.40 13.03
C GLY A 718 1.00 -3.55 12.16
N GLY A 719 0.57 -2.40 12.69
CA GLY A 719 -0.35 -1.48 12.01
C GLY A 719 0.32 -0.52 11.03
N THR A 720 1.64 -0.34 11.13
CA THR A 720 2.44 0.53 10.27
C THR A 720 2.37 0.15 8.79
N ASN A 721 2.31 1.13 7.88
CA ASN A 721 2.67 0.90 6.48
C ASN A 721 4.20 0.94 6.30
N TYR A 722 4.86 -0.21 6.47
CA TYR A 722 6.33 -0.31 6.49
C TYR A 722 6.98 0.19 5.19
N THR A 723 6.29 0.15 4.05
CA THR A 723 6.81 0.63 2.75
C THR A 723 7.09 2.13 2.72
N LYS A 724 6.47 2.91 3.62
CA LYS A 724 6.69 4.35 3.78
C LYS A 724 8.03 4.67 4.43
N TYR A 725 8.52 3.78 5.30
CA TYR A 725 9.65 4.06 6.18
C TYR A 725 10.87 3.18 5.93
N LEU A 726 10.68 1.96 5.39
CA LEU A 726 11.74 0.98 5.18
C LEU A 726 12.12 0.87 3.70
N PRO A 727 13.35 0.42 3.38
CA PRO A 727 13.77 0.24 2.01
C PRO A 727 12.87 -0.78 1.28
N PRO A 728 12.63 -0.60 -0.03
CA PRO A 728 11.86 -1.57 -0.79
C PRO A 728 12.58 -2.92 -0.81
N ASN A 729 11.80 -4.01 -0.70
CA ASN A 729 12.32 -5.38 -0.72
C ASN A 729 13.38 -5.63 0.37
N SER A 730 13.20 -5.06 1.57
CA SER A 730 14.08 -5.30 2.72
C SER A 730 13.45 -6.13 3.83
N PHE A 731 12.14 -6.36 3.76
CA PHE A 731 11.32 -7.04 4.77
C PHE A 731 10.24 -7.87 4.08
N ILE A 732 9.61 -8.77 4.82
CA ILE A 732 8.45 -9.56 4.40
C ILE A 732 7.27 -9.13 5.26
N ASP A 733 6.23 -8.57 4.64
CA ASP A 733 5.01 -8.19 5.36
C ASP A 733 4.01 -9.34 5.35
N ILE A 734 3.55 -9.76 6.53
CA ILE A 734 2.59 -10.87 6.59
C ILE A 734 1.27 -10.56 5.89
N ARG A 735 0.92 -9.26 5.71
CA ARG A 735 -0.30 -8.83 5.00
C ARG A 735 -0.28 -9.15 3.51
N GLU A 736 0.89 -9.46 2.95
CA GLU A 736 1.02 -9.88 1.54
C GLU A 736 0.59 -11.32 1.30
N PHE A 737 0.32 -12.10 2.36
CA PHE A 737 -0.01 -13.51 2.28
C PHE A 737 -1.47 -13.76 2.60
N SER A 738 -2.07 -14.70 1.86
CA SER A 738 -3.50 -15.02 2.03
C SER A 738 -3.77 -15.86 3.28
N SER A 739 -2.72 -16.55 3.77
CA SER A 739 -2.69 -17.42 4.94
C SER A 739 -1.28 -17.51 5.55
N VAL A 740 -1.19 -17.99 6.81
CA VAL A 740 0.10 -18.28 7.47
C VAL A 740 0.88 -19.37 6.73
N GLU A 741 0.18 -20.34 6.14
CA GLU A 741 0.78 -21.42 5.36
C GLU A 741 1.46 -20.88 4.08
N ASP A 742 0.87 -19.89 3.41
CA ASP A 742 1.48 -19.28 2.23
C ASP A 742 2.77 -18.53 2.57
N LEU A 743 2.79 -17.85 3.71
CA LEU A 743 4.02 -17.26 4.26
C LEU A 743 5.06 -18.36 4.49
N ALA A 744 4.70 -19.45 5.15
CA ALA A 744 5.60 -20.58 5.39
C ALA A 744 6.17 -21.17 4.09
N LYS A 745 5.33 -21.39 3.07
CA LYS A 745 5.75 -21.85 1.73
C LYS A 745 6.77 -20.89 1.11
N MET A 746 6.56 -19.58 1.22
CA MET A 746 7.51 -18.57 0.74
C MET A 746 8.84 -18.62 1.49
N LEU A 747 8.82 -18.77 2.82
CA LEU A 747 10.06 -18.90 3.61
C LEU A 747 10.85 -20.16 3.23
N LEU A 748 10.19 -21.29 3.02
CA LEU A 748 10.81 -22.53 2.56
C LEU A 748 11.35 -22.42 1.12
N PHE A 749 10.65 -21.69 0.25
CA PHE A 749 11.15 -21.38 -1.09
C PHE A 749 12.44 -20.55 -1.02
N LEU A 750 12.45 -19.47 -0.23
CA LEU A 750 13.64 -18.63 -0.06
C LEU A 750 14.80 -19.37 0.61
N LYS A 751 14.52 -20.34 1.49
CA LYS A 751 15.52 -21.25 2.05
C LYS A 751 16.25 -22.05 0.96
N LYS A 752 15.50 -22.55 -0.03
CA LYS A 752 16.05 -23.34 -1.15
C LYS A 752 16.72 -22.45 -2.21
N GLU A 753 16.20 -21.25 -2.41
CA GLU A 753 16.61 -20.35 -3.49
C GLU A 753 17.43 -19.16 -2.96
N VAL A 754 18.70 -19.41 -2.62
CA VAL A 754 19.61 -18.41 -2.03
C VAL A 754 19.70 -17.12 -2.87
N ILE A 755 19.60 -17.21 -4.20
CA ILE A 755 19.64 -16.03 -5.08
C ILE A 755 18.43 -15.13 -4.87
N GLN A 756 17.26 -15.71 -4.59
CA GLN A 756 16.05 -14.95 -4.28
C GLN A 756 16.12 -14.36 -2.87
N TYR A 757 16.59 -15.14 -1.91
CA TYR A 757 16.83 -14.64 -0.55
C TYR A 757 17.85 -13.48 -0.54
N ARG A 758 18.92 -13.57 -1.35
CA ARG A 758 19.93 -12.52 -1.50
C ARG A 758 19.35 -11.18 -1.96
N ARG A 759 18.21 -11.18 -2.68
CA ARG A 759 17.56 -9.94 -3.14
C ARG A 759 17.10 -9.04 -2.01
N TYR A 760 16.79 -9.62 -0.85
CA TYR A 760 16.39 -8.86 0.35
C TYR A 760 17.50 -8.01 0.97
N PHE A 761 18.72 -8.08 0.42
CA PHE A 761 19.88 -7.30 0.88
C PHE A 761 20.36 -6.28 -0.16
N LEU A 762 19.79 -6.25 -1.37
CA LEU A 762 20.24 -5.35 -2.44
C LEU A 762 20.00 -3.87 -2.11
N TRP A 763 18.98 -3.58 -1.30
CA TRP A 763 18.68 -2.22 -0.85
C TRP A 763 19.86 -1.56 -0.14
N ARG A 764 20.76 -2.33 0.50
CA ARG A 764 21.91 -1.82 1.25
C ARG A 764 22.90 -1.02 0.39
N GLN A 765 22.89 -1.23 -0.92
CA GLN A 765 23.68 -0.43 -1.86
C GLN A 765 23.14 1.00 -2.00
N PHE A 766 21.83 1.18 -1.86
CA PHE A 766 21.13 2.42 -2.19
C PHE A 766 20.60 3.15 -0.98
N PHE A 767 20.40 2.45 0.14
CA PHE A 767 19.80 2.99 1.34
C PHE A 767 20.64 2.69 2.58
N GLU A 768 20.44 3.52 3.58
CA GLU A 768 20.85 3.27 4.96
C GLU A 768 19.67 3.53 5.88
N ILE A 769 19.62 2.82 7.00
CA ILE A 769 18.65 3.11 8.05
C ILE A 769 19.28 4.14 8.97
N LYS A 770 18.63 5.29 9.11
CA LYS A 770 19.04 6.34 10.06
C LYS A 770 18.08 6.38 11.24
N ASN A 771 18.63 6.55 12.43
CA ASN A 771 17.86 6.95 13.61
C ASN A 771 17.44 8.41 13.42
N THR A 772 16.16 8.71 13.56
CA THR A 772 15.65 10.08 13.33
C THR A 772 15.49 10.90 14.61
N ARG A 773 15.54 10.26 15.78
CA ARG A 773 15.39 10.95 17.06
C ARG A 773 16.40 12.09 17.25
N PRO A 774 17.70 11.94 16.91
CA PRO A 774 18.65 13.06 16.87
C PRO A 774 18.20 14.23 15.98
N GLU A 775 17.66 13.95 14.79
CA GLU A 775 17.13 14.96 13.86
C GLU A 775 15.92 15.71 14.50
N GLY A 776 15.09 14.99 15.26
CA GLY A 776 13.99 15.58 16.02
C GLY A 776 14.45 16.55 17.12
N PHE A 777 15.55 16.25 17.82
CA PHE A 777 16.14 17.18 18.79
C PHE A 777 16.77 18.40 18.13
N CYS A 778 17.42 18.25 16.97
CA CYS A 778 17.83 19.42 16.17
C CYS A 778 16.60 20.29 15.84
N LYS A 779 15.50 19.66 15.41
CA LYS A 779 14.27 20.38 15.07
C LYS A 779 13.64 21.10 16.25
N LEU A 780 13.63 20.48 17.43
CA LEU A 780 13.19 21.13 18.67
C LEU A 780 14.01 22.40 18.93
N CYS A 781 15.34 22.31 18.81
CA CYS A 781 16.20 23.47 18.99
C CYS A 781 15.89 24.59 17.98
N GLU A 782 15.68 24.24 16.70
CA GLU A 782 15.26 25.21 15.68
C GLU A 782 13.93 25.88 16.02
N ILE A 783 12.93 25.12 16.50
CA ILE A 783 11.62 25.65 16.87
C ILE A 783 11.74 26.66 18.01
N LEU A 784 12.56 26.37 19.03
CA LEU A 784 12.77 27.29 20.16
C LEU A 784 13.50 28.58 19.79
N HIS A 785 14.25 28.56 18.68
CA HIS A 785 14.92 29.74 18.12
C HIS A 785 14.10 30.45 17.03
N THR A 786 12.93 29.92 16.67
CA THR A 786 12.05 30.52 15.65
C THR A 786 11.13 31.55 16.31
N PRO A 787 11.26 32.86 15.98
CA PRO A 787 10.36 33.87 16.53
C PRO A 787 8.91 33.62 16.10
N ASN A 788 7.96 33.80 17.01
CA ASN A 788 6.52 33.66 16.74
C ASN A 788 6.10 32.30 16.18
N TYR A 789 6.78 31.21 16.56
CA TYR A 789 6.33 29.87 16.20
C TYR A 789 4.88 29.65 16.71
N PRO A 790 3.94 29.18 15.87
CA PRO A 790 2.53 29.06 16.24
C PRO A 790 2.30 27.86 17.16
N TYR A 791 2.57 28.04 18.45
CA TYR A 791 2.34 27.00 19.46
C TYR A 791 0.85 26.70 19.63
N LYS A 792 0.54 25.43 19.89
CA LYS A 792 -0.83 25.04 20.24
C LYS A 792 -1.16 25.56 21.64
N SER A 793 -2.26 26.29 21.74
CA SER A 793 -2.86 26.74 23.00
C SER A 793 -3.96 25.82 23.51
N HIS A 794 -4.60 25.07 22.59
CA HIS A 794 -5.62 24.07 22.88
C HIS A 794 -5.29 22.79 22.13
N PHE A 795 -4.77 21.79 22.84
CA PHE A 795 -4.32 20.53 22.28
C PHE A 795 -4.90 19.37 23.09
N HIS A 796 -5.79 18.61 22.44
CA HIS A 796 -6.48 17.48 23.05
C HIS A 796 -5.67 16.20 22.84
N ILE A 797 -4.92 15.82 23.85
CA ILE A 797 -4.00 14.67 23.76
C ILE A 797 -4.79 13.35 23.69
N ASP A 798 -5.97 13.30 24.29
CA ASP A 798 -6.86 12.14 24.24
C ASP A 798 -7.37 11.83 22.83
N LYS A 799 -7.64 12.86 22.02
CA LYS A 799 -8.03 12.74 20.62
C LYS A 799 -6.86 12.41 19.72
N TYR A 800 -5.69 13.01 19.99
CA TYR A 800 -4.47 12.79 19.24
C TYR A 800 -3.87 11.40 19.46
N TRP A 801 -3.89 10.89 20.70
CA TRP A 801 -3.32 9.60 21.09
C TRP A 801 -4.39 8.55 21.41
N ASP A 802 -5.49 8.58 20.66
CA ASP A 802 -6.67 7.73 20.84
C ASP A 802 -6.40 6.28 20.40
N SER A 803 -6.40 5.34 21.36
CA SER A 803 -6.10 3.94 21.06
C SER A 803 -7.15 3.26 20.20
N ASP A 804 -8.42 3.66 20.29
CA ASP A 804 -9.50 2.99 19.55
C ASP A 804 -9.50 3.41 18.07
N LYS A 805 -8.96 4.59 17.76
CA LYS A 805 -8.79 5.07 16.38
C LYS A 805 -7.47 4.62 15.78
N LEU A 806 -6.39 4.66 16.55
CA LEU A 806 -5.05 4.41 16.05
C LEU A 806 -4.67 2.93 16.05
N CYS A 807 -5.36 2.08 16.81
CA CYS A 807 -4.98 0.69 16.98
C CYS A 807 -6.13 -0.28 16.69
N LEU A 808 -5.79 -1.45 16.16
CA LEU A 808 -6.74 -2.55 16.04
C LEU A 808 -6.79 -3.34 17.35
N ASN A 809 -7.99 -3.60 17.85
CA ASN A 809 -8.19 -4.54 18.96
C ASN A 809 -7.96 -5.98 18.51
N ARG A 810 -7.86 -6.90 19.48
CA ARG A 810 -7.54 -8.32 19.21
C ARG A 810 -8.49 -8.97 18.21
N THR A 811 -9.81 -8.75 18.34
CA THR A 811 -10.83 -9.32 17.45
C THR A 811 -10.68 -8.82 16.02
N GLN A 812 -10.43 -7.51 15.85
CA GLN A 812 -10.17 -6.91 14.54
C GLN A 812 -8.91 -7.49 13.92
N GLN A 813 -7.83 -7.64 14.69
CA GLN A 813 -6.58 -8.23 14.23
C GLN A 813 -6.77 -9.68 13.76
N LEU A 814 -7.42 -10.55 14.57
CA LEU A 814 -7.69 -11.95 14.19
C LEU A 814 -8.47 -12.03 12.87
N LYS A 815 -9.46 -11.15 12.66
CA LYS A 815 -10.20 -11.05 11.40
C LYS A 815 -9.34 -10.62 10.22
N VAL A 816 -8.49 -9.59 10.40
CA VAL A 816 -7.56 -9.10 9.37
C VAL A 816 -6.60 -10.22 8.93
N TYR A 817 -6.10 -10.98 9.88
CA TYR A 817 -5.11 -12.04 9.63
C TYR A 817 -5.72 -13.43 9.44
N LYS A 818 -7.05 -13.54 9.41
CA LYS A 818 -7.82 -14.77 9.19
C LYS A 818 -7.40 -15.93 10.11
N LEU A 819 -6.98 -15.62 11.33
CA LEU A 819 -6.75 -16.61 12.38
C LEU A 819 -8.09 -16.88 13.05
N ARG A 820 -8.48 -18.16 13.11
CA ARG A 820 -9.74 -18.61 13.72
C ARG A 820 -9.58 -18.90 15.19
#